data_AF-A0AAF6B054-F1
#
_entry.id   AF-A0AAF6B054-F1
#
_cell.length_a   1.000
_cell.length_b   1.000
_cell.length_c   1.000
_cell.angle_alpha   90.00
_cell.angle_beta   90.00
_cell.angle_gamma   90.00
#
_symmetry.space_group_name_H-M   'P 1'
#
loop_
_entity.id
_entity.type
_entity.pdbx_description
1 polymer ?
#
loop_
_entity_poly.entity_id
_entity_poly.type
_entity_poly.pdbx_seq_one_letter_code
_entity_poly.pdbx_strand_id
1 'polypeptide(L)'
;MEIMDASAAQPLLGISEEETTLRERAALLKSVEFQATLQKAAFLVDQALCVFPLIVSLLLQRYYKFQTFWHHGSTYVKVGLCIIISVRIFAAAANLPWMFFYQGTMANMYLNILTPIFFSRSSPVHDVCLCNYAVGRKCSSLRGCFRMTLQIVHSFLDTAILLAGFILLSAWLANVLFREPNFEDYPTSLLSLLIMLTTANNPNVWAEVYTNNRISFIFFFVYMLVGFFFLMHLLFALIYNNYKVQLAVEVHKHATIRQNNLRAAFDLLNLNRDGITIPTATALFNEIGSYRHISDVDSTVQKVFARRNRSPDDKIIFGDFQMLCDQFLREVDRKAEARFLEEDNEVTRIRMSCTTILIESNFYKCFSWAVTLASLVAAVLDRSIRGVDFTAPRGISLSLLTTWEYAFGMFFFVEMSMKLRVLGSNYWDSLRNCYDTLLTFSIVGVEILSNWHPEVVEWISLLLIIRSLRIVSLLNHFTRWRLMFCLLVRMVPATAPILGIQYCVCSLFAILGVHLFGGLVYVGNPLLEGTEYAASGLWVYNYNDYGSAMVSSFNLCVVNNWYVIMDGIVAASGTSWARAYFITFWAISVTFTLNVVVAFFVGAFTTQLEKAENDRSMVVPQNSKYAVLTRKKVGFSLFMGYSRTFSKYDLYEEIVKR
;
A
#
# COMPACT_ATOMS: atom_id res chain seq x y z
N MET A 1 68.70 -11.78 56.67
CA MET A 1 69.32 -12.89 55.92
C MET A 1 68.35 -13.16 54.78
N GLU A 2 68.42 -12.63 53.56
CA GLU A 2 69.33 -11.80 52.74
C GLU A 2 68.38 -10.90 51.88
N ILE A 3 68.61 -9.58 51.64
CA ILE A 3 69.46 -8.97 50.60
C ILE A 3 69.12 -9.60 49.21
N MET A 4 68.59 -8.92 48.17
CA MET A 4 69.01 -7.64 47.57
C MET A 4 68.00 -7.13 46.52
N ASP A 5 68.02 -5.81 46.31
CA ASP A 5 67.47 -5.06 45.18
C ASP A 5 67.88 -5.58 43.79
N ALA A 6 66.99 -5.39 42.83
CA ALA A 6 67.35 -5.06 41.46
C ALA A 6 66.29 -4.16 40.83
N SER A 7 66.29 -2.88 41.23
CA SER A 7 65.78 -1.82 40.35
C SER A 7 66.70 -1.72 39.12
N ALA A 8 66.11 -1.79 37.92
CA ALA A 8 66.56 -1.22 36.63
C ALA A 8 66.39 -2.19 35.46
N ALA A 9 65.17 -2.28 34.89
CA ALA A 9 64.94 -2.57 33.47
C ALA A 9 63.44 -2.50 33.09
N GLN A 10 62.82 -1.34 33.23
CA GLN A 10 61.74 -0.92 32.32
C GLN A 10 62.14 0.46 31.81
N PRO A 11 62.34 0.60 30.49
CA PRO A 11 61.28 1.22 29.70
C PRO A 11 61.28 0.72 28.25
N LEU A 12 60.82 -0.51 27.96
CA LEU A 12 60.68 -0.97 26.56
C LEU A 12 59.40 -1.78 26.27
N LEU A 13 58.58 -2.10 27.27
CA LEU A 13 57.36 -2.91 27.07
C LEU A 13 56.08 -2.08 26.90
N GLY A 14 56.01 -0.84 27.42
CA GLY A 14 54.82 0.03 27.27
C GLY A 14 54.66 0.67 25.89
N ILE A 15 55.76 0.87 25.15
CA ILE A 15 55.74 1.45 23.80
C ILE A 15 55.24 0.43 22.76
N SER A 16 55.47 -0.86 23.03
CA SER A 16 55.06 -1.97 22.15
C SER A 16 53.55 -2.20 22.13
N GLU A 17 52.86 -2.13 23.28
CA GLU A 17 51.39 -2.26 23.35
C GLU A 17 50.65 -1.04 22.78
N GLU A 18 51.21 0.16 22.92
CA GLU A 18 50.64 1.36 22.32
C GLU A 18 50.86 1.40 20.79
N GLU A 19 52.01 0.93 20.30
CA GLU A 19 52.25 0.76 18.86
C GLU A 19 51.40 -0.35 18.22
N THR A 20 51.16 -1.47 18.90
CA THR A 20 50.31 -2.55 18.37
C THR A 20 48.84 -2.12 18.31
N THR A 21 48.32 -1.44 19.34
CA THR A 21 46.96 -0.87 19.33
C THR A 21 46.80 0.25 18.28
N LEU A 22 47.83 1.06 18.04
CA LEU A 22 47.85 2.04 16.94
C LEU A 22 47.86 1.36 15.56
N ARG A 23 48.62 0.28 15.38
CA ARG A 23 48.64 -0.52 14.13
C ARG A 23 47.31 -1.22 13.87
N GLU A 24 46.67 -1.76 14.90
CA GLU A 24 45.34 -2.35 14.80
C GLU A 24 44.29 -1.29 14.45
N ARG A 25 44.34 -0.10 15.05
CA ARG A 25 43.47 1.03 14.70
C ARG A 25 43.72 1.52 13.27
N ALA A 26 44.96 1.59 12.82
CA ALA A 26 45.31 1.95 11.45
C ALA A 26 44.84 0.89 10.44
N ALA A 27 44.94 -0.40 10.77
CA ALA A 27 44.42 -1.49 9.96
C ALA A 27 42.88 -1.46 9.89
N LEU A 28 42.20 -1.19 11.01
CA LEU A 28 40.76 -0.98 11.08
C LEU A 28 40.33 0.23 10.24
N LEU A 29 40.97 1.38 10.39
CA LEU A 29 40.70 2.57 9.57
C LEU A 29 40.86 2.28 8.08
N LYS A 30 41.93 1.60 7.68
CA LYS A 30 42.18 1.23 6.29
C LYS A 30 41.12 0.23 5.76
N SER A 31 40.66 -0.69 6.61
CA SER A 31 39.58 -1.61 6.27
C SER A 31 38.23 -0.90 6.11
N VAL A 32 37.94 0.10 6.96
CA VAL A 32 36.74 0.92 6.90
C VAL A 32 36.75 1.83 5.67
N GLU A 33 37.88 2.46 5.35
CA GLU A 33 38.05 3.26 4.13
C GLU A 33 37.90 2.41 2.87
N PHE A 34 38.47 1.20 2.87
CA PHE A 34 38.32 0.24 1.78
C PHE A 34 36.86 -0.17 1.59
N GLN A 35 36.17 -0.52 2.68
CA GLN A 35 34.76 -0.91 2.67
C GLN A 35 33.85 0.24 2.23
N ALA A 36 34.13 1.47 2.67
CA ALA A 36 33.44 2.68 2.22
C ALA A 36 33.64 2.96 0.73
N THR A 37 34.85 2.72 0.21
CA THR A 37 35.16 2.88 -1.22
C THR A 37 34.44 1.83 -2.06
N LEU A 38 34.41 0.57 -1.60
CA LEU A 38 33.68 -0.52 -2.24
C LEU A 38 32.17 -0.25 -2.28
N GLN A 39 31.61 0.24 -1.18
CA GLN A 39 30.19 0.57 -1.06
C GLN A 39 29.80 1.77 -1.94
N LYS A 40 30.67 2.78 -2.07
CA LYS A 40 30.49 3.89 -3.03
C LYS A 40 30.50 3.39 -4.49
N ALA A 41 31.42 2.49 -4.83
CA ALA A 41 31.50 1.92 -6.17
C ALA A 41 30.25 1.08 -6.51
N ALA A 42 29.83 0.20 -5.60
CA ALA A 42 28.60 -0.59 -5.75
C ALA A 42 27.37 0.30 -5.95
N PHE A 43 27.23 1.36 -5.15
CA PHE A 43 26.12 2.31 -5.26
C PHE A 43 26.09 3.03 -6.63
N LEU A 44 27.25 3.42 -7.17
CA LEU A 44 27.34 4.05 -8.50
C LEU A 44 26.94 3.08 -9.62
N VAL A 45 27.32 1.80 -9.50
CA VAL A 45 26.92 0.76 -10.45
C VAL A 45 25.41 0.55 -10.41
N ASP A 46 24.82 0.45 -9.22
CA ASP A 46 23.36 0.32 -9.06
C ASP A 46 22.61 1.52 -9.67
N GLN A 47 23.09 2.74 -9.44
CA GLN A 47 22.51 3.94 -10.05
C GLN A 47 22.60 3.93 -11.57
N ALA A 48 23.74 3.53 -12.13
CA ALA A 48 23.91 3.42 -13.58
C ALA A 48 22.96 2.38 -14.19
N LEU A 49 22.82 1.22 -13.53
CA LEU A 49 21.88 0.16 -13.92
C LEU A 49 20.42 0.63 -13.87
N CYS A 50 20.04 1.45 -12.88
CA CYS A 50 18.68 2.01 -12.80
C CYS A 50 18.39 3.09 -13.86
N VAL A 51 19.39 3.91 -14.22
CA VAL A 51 19.20 5.03 -15.16
C VAL A 51 19.19 4.56 -16.61
N PHE A 52 19.92 3.50 -16.94
CA PHE A 52 19.99 2.98 -18.30
C PHE A 52 18.60 2.65 -18.90
N PRO A 53 17.70 1.89 -18.22
CA PRO A 53 16.33 1.67 -18.69
C PRO A 53 15.52 2.95 -18.90
N LEU A 54 15.74 3.98 -18.08
CA LEU A 54 15.04 5.27 -18.21
C LEU A 54 15.46 5.99 -19.50
N ILE A 55 16.76 5.99 -19.82
CA ILE A 55 17.29 6.55 -21.07
C ILE A 55 16.74 5.78 -22.26
N VAL A 56 16.79 4.44 -22.22
CA VAL A 56 16.23 3.58 -23.29
C VAL A 56 14.74 3.87 -23.50
N SER A 57 13.97 4.04 -22.42
CA SER A 57 12.55 4.40 -22.49
C SER A 57 12.31 5.76 -23.16
N LEU A 58 13.18 6.75 -22.93
CA LEU A 58 13.11 8.05 -23.60
C LEU A 58 13.49 7.97 -25.08
N LEU A 59 14.51 7.19 -25.42
CA LEU A 59 14.91 6.95 -26.81
C LEU A 59 13.79 6.26 -27.59
N LEU A 60 13.14 5.25 -27.00
CA LEU A 60 11.96 4.62 -27.59
C LEU A 60 10.80 5.62 -27.76
N GLN A 61 10.53 6.45 -26.76
CA GLN A 61 9.49 7.49 -26.87
C GLN A 61 9.79 8.50 -27.98
N ARG A 62 11.06 8.88 -28.16
CA ARG A 62 11.50 9.75 -29.25
C ARG A 62 11.34 9.07 -30.61
N TYR A 63 11.70 7.78 -30.71
CA TYR A 63 11.56 7.01 -31.95
C TYR A 63 10.10 6.93 -32.41
N TYR A 64 9.17 6.58 -31.51
CA TYR A 64 7.75 6.43 -31.87
C TYR A 64 7.00 7.77 -32.06
N LYS A 65 7.36 8.84 -31.33
CA LYS A 65 6.63 10.12 -31.38
C LYS A 65 7.26 11.16 -32.30
N PHE A 66 8.50 10.94 -32.74
CA PHE A 66 9.28 11.80 -33.63
C PHE A 66 9.10 13.31 -33.36
N GLN A 67 8.30 14.02 -34.16
CA GLN A 67 8.05 15.48 -34.01
C GLN A 67 7.18 15.85 -32.80
N THR A 68 6.23 15.00 -32.40
CA THR A 68 5.33 15.29 -31.25
C THR A 68 5.99 15.05 -29.88
N PHE A 69 7.21 14.51 -29.86
CA PHE A 69 7.96 14.23 -28.64
C PHE A 69 8.22 15.51 -27.83
N TRP A 70 8.69 16.57 -28.50
CA TRP A 70 9.07 17.83 -27.87
C TRP A 70 7.88 18.75 -27.55
N HIS A 71 6.71 18.56 -28.17
CA HIS A 71 5.54 19.38 -27.88
C HIS A 71 4.94 19.16 -26.47
N HIS A 72 5.32 18.08 -25.78
CA HIS A 72 4.80 17.77 -24.45
C HIS A 72 5.73 18.30 -23.34
N GLY A 73 5.23 19.20 -22.50
CA GLY A 73 5.98 19.76 -21.35
C GLY A 73 6.61 18.70 -20.42
N SER A 74 5.96 17.55 -20.23
CA SER A 74 6.52 16.46 -19.40
C SER A 74 7.78 15.82 -19.99
N THR A 75 7.97 15.90 -21.30
CA THR A 75 9.13 15.33 -21.98
C THR A 75 10.39 16.12 -21.63
N TYR A 76 10.31 17.45 -21.62
CA TYR A 76 11.43 18.31 -21.20
C TYR A 76 11.89 17.99 -19.78
N VAL A 77 10.94 17.83 -18.84
CA VAL A 77 11.26 17.48 -17.45
C VAL A 77 11.94 16.12 -17.35
N LYS A 78 11.45 15.10 -18.08
CA LYS A 78 12.06 13.76 -18.08
C LYS A 78 13.47 13.75 -18.65
N VAL A 79 13.67 14.43 -19.78
CA VAL A 79 14.99 14.53 -20.43
C VAL A 79 15.95 15.29 -19.53
N GLY A 80 15.52 16.42 -18.95
CA GLY A 80 16.32 17.19 -17.99
C GLY A 80 16.71 16.35 -16.77
N LEU A 81 15.78 15.61 -16.18
CA LEU A 81 16.04 14.76 -15.02
C LEU A 81 17.02 13.62 -15.36
N CYS A 82 16.87 12.96 -16.50
CA CYS A 82 17.85 11.96 -16.96
C CYS A 82 19.24 12.57 -17.20
N ILE A 83 19.32 13.73 -17.86
CA ILE A 83 20.61 14.42 -18.09
C ILE A 83 21.28 14.77 -16.76
N ILE A 84 20.54 15.36 -15.82
CA ILE A 84 21.07 15.71 -14.51
C ILE A 84 21.60 14.46 -13.79
N ILE A 85 20.84 13.36 -13.75
CA ILE A 85 21.30 12.13 -13.09
C ILE A 85 22.52 11.52 -13.80
N SER A 86 22.52 11.46 -15.14
CA SER A 86 23.61 10.87 -15.93
C SER A 86 24.92 11.66 -15.83
N VAL A 87 24.86 13.00 -15.91
CA VAL A 87 26.03 13.88 -15.73
C VAL A 87 26.65 13.66 -14.35
N ARG A 88 25.84 13.37 -13.34
CA ARG A 88 26.31 13.13 -11.98
C ARG A 88 26.94 11.77 -11.77
N ILE A 89 26.34 10.71 -12.29
CA ILE A 89 26.95 9.37 -12.25
C ILE A 89 28.32 9.43 -12.91
N PHE A 90 28.41 10.10 -14.06
CA PHE A 90 29.68 10.29 -14.77
C PHE A 90 30.70 11.09 -13.93
N ALA A 91 30.29 12.23 -13.36
CA ALA A 91 31.19 13.05 -12.56
C ALA A 91 31.65 12.37 -11.25
N ALA A 92 30.77 11.59 -10.61
CA ALA A 92 31.09 10.81 -9.43
C ALA A 92 32.03 9.64 -9.76
N ALA A 93 31.86 8.99 -10.91
CA ALA A 93 32.79 7.96 -11.40
C ALA A 93 34.16 8.55 -11.80
N ALA A 94 34.18 9.78 -12.33
CA ALA A 94 35.39 10.48 -12.76
C ALA A 94 36.12 11.25 -11.64
N ASN A 95 35.62 11.22 -10.40
CA ASN A 95 36.18 11.95 -9.24
C ASN A 95 36.51 13.43 -9.54
N LEU A 96 35.65 14.12 -10.29
CA LEU A 96 35.92 15.49 -10.76
C LEU A 96 35.82 16.51 -9.60
N PRO A 97 36.92 17.23 -9.24
CA PRO A 97 36.94 18.02 -8.01
C PRO A 97 36.03 19.25 -7.99
N TRP A 98 35.84 19.90 -9.13
CA TRP A 98 34.99 21.09 -9.25
C TRP A 98 33.48 20.78 -9.13
N MET A 99 33.12 19.49 -9.13
CA MET A 99 31.78 19.01 -8.82
C MET A 99 31.63 18.51 -7.39
N PHE A 100 32.61 18.65 -6.49
CA PHE A 100 32.45 18.28 -5.06
C PHE A 100 31.33 19.07 -4.37
N PHE A 101 31.12 20.34 -4.75
CA PHE A 101 29.95 21.11 -4.31
C PHE A 101 28.64 20.41 -4.70
N TYR A 102 28.63 19.80 -5.89
CA TYR A 102 27.54 19.00 -6.43
C TYR A 102 27.53 17.58 -5.79
N GLN A 103 28.65 16.92 -5.55
CA GLN A 103 28.72 15.62 -4.86
C GLN A 103 28.12 15.69 -3.44
N GLY A 104 28.12 16.89 -2.83
CA GLY A 104 27.36 17.23 -1.61
C GLY A 104 25.97 17.86 -1.82
N THR A 105 25.50 18.13 -3.04
CA THR A 105 24.14 18.69 -3.23
C THR A 105 23.05 17.63 -3.04
N MET A 106 22.52 17.68 -1.82
CA MET A 106 21.17 17.37 -1.33
C MET A 106 20.06 17.22 -2.40
N ALA A 107 20.08 18.02 -3.48
CA ALA A 107 19.14 17.97 -4.60
C ALA A 107 18.95 16.58 -5.23
N ASN A 108 19.94 15.69 -5.18
CA ASN A 108 19.89 14.36 -5.80
C ASN A 108 18.85 13.43 -5.19
N MET A 109 18.82 13.35 -3.87
CA MET A 109 17.89 12.47 -3.19
C MET A 109 16.45 12.95 -3.43
N TYR A 110 16.23 14.27 -3.49
CA TYR A 110 14.94 14.86 -3.85
C TYR A 110 14.56 14.59 -5.32
N LEU A 111 15.50 14.68 -6.26
CA LEU A 111 15.25 14.36 -7.67
C LEU A 111 14.89 12.89 -7.86
N ASN A 112 15.55 11.97 -7.13
CA ASN A 112 15.25 10.55 -7.17
C ASN A 112 13.82 10.21 -6.69
N ILE A 113 13.28 10.96 -5.73
CA ILE A 113 11.88 10.84 -5.29
C ILE A 113 10.89 11.33 -6.36
N LEU A 114 11.30 12.32 -7.16
CA LEU A 114 10.46 12.87 -8.22
C LEU A 114 10.46 11.97 -9.47
N THR A 115 11.49 11.14 -9.67
CA THR A 115 11.63 10.26 -10.84
C THR A 115 10.41 9.35 -11.04
N PRO A 116 9.90 8.60 -10.04
CA PRO A 116 8.69 7.81 -10.17
C PRO A 116 7.46 8.64 -10.55
N ILE A 117 7.32 9.87 -10.07
CA ILE A 117 6.16 10.74 -10.38
C ILE A 117 6.15 11.10 -11.87
N PHE A 118 7.30 11.44 -12.46
CA PHE A 118 7.38 11.83 -13.87
C PHE A 118 7.41 10.63 -14.83
N PHE A 119 8.08 9.54 -14.44
CA PHE A 119 8.22 8.32 -15.24
C PHE A 119 7.10 7.31 -15.04
N SER A 120 6.24 7.48 -14.03
CA SER A 120 4.97 6.76 -13.92
C SER A 120 4.17 6.97 -15.21
N ARG A 121 4.23 5.97 -16.08
CA ARG A 121 3.35 5.85 -17.22
C ARG A 121 2.10 5.16 -16.71
N SER A 122 0.93 5.60 -17.19
CA SER A 122 -0.24 4.73 -17.24
C SER A 122 0.14 3.56 -18.15
N SER A 123 0.75 2.52 -17.59
CA SER A 123 1.01 1.30 -18.34
C SER A 123 -0.34 0.62 -18.56
N PRO A 124 -0.77 0.40 -19.82
CA PRO A 124 -1.89 -0.47 -20.10
C PRO A 124 -1.48 -1.96 -20.02
N VAL A 125 -0.22 -2.29 -19.71
CA VAL A 125 0.31 -3.66 -19.87
C VAL A 125 0.20 -4.49 -18.59
N HIS A 126 0.11 -3.85 -17.42
CA HIS A 126 -0.34 -4.55 -16.20
C HIS A 126 -1.85 -4.86 -16.22
N ASP A 127 -2.57 -4.42 -17.26
CA ASP A 127 -4.01 -4.68 -17.43
C ASP A 127 -4.32 -6.13 -17.85
N VAL A 128 -3.33 -6.95 -18.22
CA VAL A 128 -3.54 -8.33 -18.73
C VAL A 128 -3.46 -9.42 -17.66
N CYS A 129 -2.64 -9.25 -16.61
CA CYS A 129 -2.51 -10.26 -15.55
C CYS A 129 -3.51 -10.08 -14.38
N LEU A 130 -4.20 -8.93 -14.33
CA LEU A 130 -5.20 -8.57 -13.30
C LEU A 130 -6.58 -8.31 -13.91
N CYS A 131 -6.94 -9.06 -14.97
CA CYS A 131 -8.15 -8.89 -15.78
C CYS A 131 -9.49 -8.86 -15.00
N ASN A 132 -9.54 -9.26 -13.73
CA ASN A 132 -10.81 -9.45 -13.01
C ASN A 132 -11.39 -8.23 -12.27
N TYR A 133 -10.78 -7.04 -12.30
CA TYR A 133 -11.24 -5.92 -11.45
C TYR A 133 -11.43 -4.60 -12.21
N ALA A 134 -12.56 -4.50 -12.90
CA ALA A 134 -12.90 -3.44 -13.86
C ALA A 134 -13.19 -2.03 -13.30
N VAL A 135 -12.83 -1.69 -12.06
CA VAL A 135 -13.19 -0.38 -11.46
C VAL A 135 -11.98 0.44 -10.99
N GLY A 136 -10.81 -0.17 -10.78
CA GLY A 136 -9.55 0.56 -10.46
C GLY A 136 -8.86 1.20 -11.67
N ARG A 137 -9.40 1.03 -12.88
CA ARG A 137 -8.76 1.40 -14.16
C ARG A 137 -8.59 2.91 -14.42
N LYS A 138 -9.03 3.79 -13.51
CA LYS A 138 -9.33 5.20 -13.82
C LYS A 138 -8.34 6.25 -13.27
N CYS A 139 -7.36 5.87 -12.46
CA CYS A 139 -6.26 6.77 -12.04
C CYS A 139 -4.94 6.00 -11.77
N SER A 140 -4.55 5.09 -12.68
CA SER A 140 -3.42 4.18 -12.45
C SER A 140 -2.04 4.83 -12.51
N SER A 141 -1.94 6.13 -12.83
CA SER A 141 -0.67 6.83 -12.89
C SER A 141 -0.55 7.79 -11.71
N LEU A 142 0.48 7.57 -10.89
CA LEU A 142 0.95 8.47 -9.83
C LEU A 142 0.98 9.93 -10.28
N ARG A 143 1.36 10.18 -11.54
CA ARG A 143 1.37 11.50 -12.17
C ARG A 143 0.00 12.16 -12.28
N GLY A 144 -1.03 11.38 -12.62
CA GLY A 144 -2.41 11.88 -12.72
C GLY A 144 -2.92 12.30 -11.35
N CYS A 145 -2.72 11.44 -10.34
CA CYS A 145 -3.04 11.74 -8.95
C CYS A 145 -2.27 12.96 -8.42
N PHE A 146 -0.99 13.11 -8.77
CA PHE A 146 -0.17 14.25 -8.35
C PHE A 146 -0.69 15.56 -8.93
N ARG A 147 -1.02 15.57 -10.24
CA ARG A 147 -1.60 16.76 -10.89
C ARG A 147 -2.93 17.15 -10.26
N MET A 148 -3.78 16.16 -9.98
CA MET A 148 -5.06 16.36 -9.32
C MET A 148 -4.87 16.94 -7.92
N THR A 149 -3.92 16.40 -7.14
CA THR A 149 -3.57 16.90 -5.82
C THR A 149 -3.13 18.36 -5.89
N LEU A 150 -2.23 18.71 -6.81
CA LEU A 150 -1.79 20.10 -7.01
C LEU A 150 -2.92 21.07 -7.38
N GLN A 151 -3.93 20.61 -8.13
CA GLN A 151 -5.09 21.44 -8.48
C GLN A 151 -6.00 21.73 -7.27
N ILE A 152 -6.01 20.85 -6.26
CA ILE A 152 -6.82 21.02 -5.04
C ILE A 152 -6.14 21.98 -4.03
N VAL A 153 -4.81 22.17 -4.13
CA VAL A 153 -4.02 22.99 -3.20
C VAL A 153 -4.61 24.39 -3.05
N HIS A 154 -5.03 25.05 -4.14
CA HIS A 154 -5.52 26.43 -4.03
C HIS A 154 -6.78 26.53 -3.16
N SER A 155 -7.79 25.69 -3.41
CA SER A 155 -9.01 25.65 -2.59
C SER A 155 -8.71 25.29 -1.13
N PHE A 156 -7.73 24.41 -0.90
CA PHE A 156 -7.27 24.05 0.45
C PHE A 156 -6.67 25.26 1.18
N LEU A 157 -5.80 26.02 0.50
CA LEU A 157 -5.12 27.17 1.10
C LEU A 157 -6.11 28.22 1.61
N ASP A 158 -7.19 28.49 0.88
CA ASP A 158 -8.21 29.47 1.30
C ASP A 158 -8.83 29.11 2.67
N THR A 159 -9.12 27.83 2.90
CA THR A 159 -9.67 27.37 4.20
C THR A 159 -8.60 27.20 5.26
N ALA A 160 -7.38 26.82 4.87
CA ALA A 160 -6.24 26.77 5.78
C ALA A 160 -5.89 28.16 6.34
N ILE A 161 -6.05 29.22 5.54
CA ILE A 161 -5.87 30.62 5.98
C ILE A 161 -6.92 30.99 7.04
N LEU A 162 -8.18 30.61 6.85
CA LEU A 162 -9.24 30.82 7.86
C LEU A 162 -8.90 30.12 9.17
N LEU A 163 -8.46 28.85 9.10
CA LEU A 163 -8.04 28.09 10.27
C LEU A 163 -6.83 28.74 10.95
N ALA A 164 -5.82 29.15 10.19
CA ALA A 164 -4.65 29.84 10.74
C ALA A 164 -5.05 31.15 11.45
N GLY A 165 -5.94 31.94 10.85
CA GLY A 165 -6.49 33.15 11.46
C GLY A 165 -7.22 32.87 12.79
N PHE A 166 -8.02 31.81 12.84
CA PHE A 166 -8.69 31.37 14.08
C PHE A 166 -7.68 30.98 15.18
N ILE A 167 -6.63 30.23 14.84
CA ILE A 167 -5.60 29.82 15.80
C ILE A 167 -4.83 31.06 16.30
N LEU A 168 -4.40 31.96 15.41
CA LEU A 168 -3.67 33.18 15.77
C LEU A 168 -4.48 34.07 16.72
N LEU A 169 -5.77 34.29 16.41
CA LEU A 169 -6.67 35.06 17.27
C LEU A 169 -6.86 34.39 18.63
N SER A 170 -7.07 33.06 18.64
CA SER A 170 -7.26 32.29 19.88
C SER A 170 -6.00 32.27 20.74
N ALA A 171 -4.81 32.22 20.13
CA ALA A 171 -3.52 32.27 20.81
C ALA A 171 -3.29 33.63 21.47
N TRP A 172 -3.64 34.71 20.78
CA TRP A 172 -3.60 36.05 21.35
C TRP A 172 -4.54 36.16 22.56
N LEU A 173 -5.78 35.66 22.41
CA LEU A 173 -6.76 35.67 23.50
C LEU A 173 -6.32 34.81 24.69
N ALA A 174 -5.75 33.63 24.45
CA ALA A 174 -5.25 32.73 25.49
C ALA A 174 -4.11 33.37 26.29
N ASN A 175 -3.15 34.01 25.62
CA ASN A 175 -2.06 34.74 26.27
C ASN A 175 -2.58 35.89 27.16
N VAL A 176 -3.60 36.61 26.70
CA VAL A 176 -4.20 37.70 27.48
C VAL A 176 -5.00 37.17 28.69
N LEU A 177 -5.69 36.04 28.54
CA LEU A 177 -6.56 35.47 29.58
C LEU A 177 -5.81 34.63 30.63
N PHE A 178 -4.76 33.92 30.22
CA PHE A 178 -4.06 32.94 31.05
C PHE A 178 -2.59 33.32 31.18
N ARG A 179 -2.05 33.23 32.40
CA ARG A 179 -0.63 33.52 32.70
C ARG A 179 0.13 32.29 33.18
N GLU A 180 -0.34 31.11 32.82
CA GLU A 180 0.32 29.84 33.15
C GLU A 180 1.48 29.55 32.17
N PRO A 181 2.42 28.65 32.49
CA PRO A 181 3.63 28.40 31.68
C PRO A 181 3.35 28.08 30.21
N ASN A 182 2.26 27.35 29.93
CA ASN A 182 1.86 26.99 28.55
C ASN A 182 1.32 28.19 27.73
N PHE A 183 1.00 29.30 28.40
CA PHE A 183 0.35 30.48 27.84
C PHE A 183 1.04 31.80 28.20
N GLU A 184 2.25 31.78 28.75
CA GLU A 184 2.97 32.97 29.21
C GLU A 184 3.32 33.93 28.07
N ASP A 185 3.77 33.37 26.95
CA ASP A 185 4.14 34.12 25.75
C ASP A 185 3.22 33.81 24.57
N TYR A 186 3.13 34.75 23.62
CA TYR A 186 2.33 34.56 22.41
C TYR A 186 2.81 33.36 21.55
N PRO A 187 4.12 33.18 21.25
CA PRO A 187 4.57 32.02 20.46
C PRO A 187 4.36 30.68 21.18
N THR A 188 4.51 30.65 22.50
CA THR A 188 4.28 29.46 23.33
C THR A 188 2.78 29.13 23.36
N SER A 189 1.91 30.13 23.56
CA SER A 189 0.46 30.00 23.45
C SER A 189 0.02 29.48 22.09
N LEU A 190 0.61 30.03 21.01
CA LEU A 190 0.32 29.64 19.64
C LEU A 190 0.68 28.17 19.40
N LEU A 191 1.85 27.75 19.87
CA LEU A 191 2.29 26.36 19.75
C LEU A 191 1.42 25.41 20.58
N SER A 192 1.14 25.76 21.83
CA SER A 192 0.28 24.99 22.74
C SER A 192 -1.11 24.76 22.15
N LEU A 193 -1.73 25.82 21.60
CA LEU A 193 -3.03 25.71 20.94
C LEU A 193 -2.95 24.97 19.60
N LEU A 194 -1.89 25.14 18.82
CA LEU A 194 -1.69 24.36 17.59
C LEU A 194 -1.59 22.85 17.88
N ILE A 195 -0.86 22.45 18.92
CA ILE A 195 -0.78 21.05 19.36
C ILE A 195 -2.13 20.58 19.92
N MET A 196 -2.87 21.46 20.59
CA MET A 196 -4.21 21.17 21.10
C MET A 196 -5.23 20.98 19.97
N LEU A 197 -5.11 21.73 18.87
CA LEU A 197 -5.93 21.52 17.67
C LEU A 197 -5.78 20.10 17.12
N THR A 198 -4.59 19.50 17.26
CA THR A 198 -4.35 18.10 16.87
C THR A 198 -4.74 17.09 17.94
N THR A 199 -5.28 17.54 19.07
CA THR A 199 -5.66 16.72 20.25
C THR A 199 -4.52 15.97 20.91
N ALA A 200 -3.26 16.30 20.61
CA ALA A 200 -2.11 15.50 21.06
C ALA A 200 -1.72 15.77 22.52
N ASN A 201 -1.96 16.98 23.03
CA ASN A 201 -1.64 17.39 24.40
C ASN A 201 -2.88 17.58 25.31
N ASN A 202 -4.05 17.10 24.88
CA ASN A 202 -5.29 17.13 25.66
C ASN A 202 -5.33 15.88 26.57
N PRO A 203 -5.55 15.99 27.90
CA PRO A 203 -5.94 17.17 28.69
C PRO A 203 -4.82 18.00 29.31
N ASN A 204 -3.56 17.59 29.14
CA ASN A 204 -2.42 18.14 29.87
C ASN A 204 -2.23 19.66 29.72
N VAL A 205 -2.48 20.22 28.53
CA VAL A 205 -2.21 21.65 28.24
C VAL A 205 -3.01 22.65 29.07
N TRP A 206 -4.25 22.32 29.43
CA TRP A 206 -5.18 23.21 30.14
C TRP A 206 -5.50 22.76 31.57
N ALA A 207 -4.94 21.64 32.01
CA ALA A 207 -5.20 21.08 33.34
C ALA A 207 -4.85 22.06 34.47
N GLU A 208 -3.69 22.72 34.39
CA GLU A 208 -3.23 23.70 35.38
C GLU A 208 -4.12 24.96 35.40
N VAL A 209 -4.51 25.45 34.22
CA VAL A 209 -5.45 26.58 34.08
C VAL A 209 -6.81 26.24 34.72
N TYR A 210 -7.25 24.99 34.58
CA TYR A 210 -8.53 24.51 35.12
C TYR A 210 -8.51 24.36 36.64
N THR A 211 -7.39 23.93 37.22
CA THR A 211 -7.25 23.85 38.68
C THR A 211 -7.35 25.22 39.33
N ASN A 212 -6.86 26.27 38.64
CA ASN A 212 -6.93 27.64 39.12
C ASN A 212 -8.33 28.26 38.90
N ASN A 213 -8.94 28.04 37.73
CA ASN A 213 -10.29 28.50 37.45
C ASN A 213 -11.07 27.50 36.60
N ARG A 214 -12.14 26.93 37.18
CA ARG A 214 -13.01 25.96 36.49
C ARG A 214 -13.72 26.53 35.26
N ILE A 215 -13.99 27.84 35.25
CA ILE A 215 -14.67 28.52 34.13
C ILE A 215 -13.76 28.55 32.89
N SER A 216 -12.44 28.49 33.06
CA SER A 216 -11.47 28.46 31.96
C SER A 216 -11.70 27.28 31.00
N PHE A 217 -12.32 26.19 31.45
CA PHE A 217 -12.73 25.08 30.58
C PHE A 217 -13.61 25.55 29.41
N ILE A 218 -14.45 26.57 29.60
CA ILE A 218 -15.32 27.10 28.55
C ILE A 218 -14.49 27.56 27.34
N PHE A 219 -13.35 28.23 27.58
CA PHE A 219 -12.47 28.66 26.50
C PHE A 219 -11.95 27.45 25.69
N PHE A 220 -11.39 26.46 26.36
CA PHE A 220 -10.83 25.26 25.71
C PHE A 220 -11.90 24.41 25.02
N PHE A 221 -13.08 24.31 25.61
CA PHE A 221 -14.23 23.65 25.00
C PHE A 221 -14.67 24.35 23.72
N VAL A 222 -14.84 25.68 23.74
CA VAL A 222 -15.20 26.47 22.55
C VAL A 222 -14.09 26.38 21.49
N TYR A 223 -12.82 26.45 21.90
CA TYR A 223 -11.68 26.29 21.01
C TYR A 223 -11.70 24.95 20.29
N MET A 224 -11.92 23.85 21.02
CA MET A 224 -12.01 22.50 20.44
C MET A 224 -13.24 22.32 19.55
N LEU A 225 -14.38 22.87 19.97
CA LEU A 225 -15.61 22.84 19.19
C LEU A 225 -15.41 23.53 17.84
N VAL A 226 -14.94 24.77 17.84
CA VAL A 226 -14.77 25.56 16.62
C VAL A 226 -13.56 25.10 15.80
N GLY A 227 -12.40 24.92 16.41
CA GLY A 227 -11.17 24.55 15.73
C GLY A 227 -11.18 23.12 15.19
N PHE A 228 -11.33 22.14 16.08
CA PHE A 228 -11.21 20.73 15.70
C PHE A 228 -12.50 20.19 15.06
N PHE A 229 -13.66 20.35 15.71
CA PHE A 229 -14.89 19.74 15.19
C PHE A 229 -15.47 20.46 13.98
N PHE A 230 -15.40 21.80 13.93
CA PHE A 230 -15.89 22.54 12.77
C PHE A 230 -14.80 22.78 11.72
N LEU A 231 -13.73 23.53 12.02
CA LEU A 231 -12.80 23.99 10.99
C LEU A 231 -11.94 22.86 10.39
N MET A 232 -11.38 21.94 11.19
CA MET A 232 -10.59 20.81 10.65
C MET A 232 -11.44 19.85 9.81
N HIS A 233 -12.68 19.56 10.23
CA HIS A 233 -13.59 18.71 9.46
C HIS A 233 -14.15 19.42 8.22
N LEU A 234 -14.34 20.74 8.27
CA LEU A 234 -14.68 21.55 7.10
C LEU A 234 -13.57 21.51 6.06
N LEU A 235 -12.31 21.62 6.50
CA LEU A 235 -11.14 21.51 5.65
C LEU A 235 -11.08 20.13 4.96
N PHE A 236 -11.37 19.04 5.69
CA PHE A 236 -11.52 17.71 5.09
C PHE A 236 -12.66 17.65 4.06
N ALA A 237 -13.84 18.17 4.40
CA ALA A 237 -15.00 18.17 3.51
C ALA A 237 -14.74 18.94 2.21
N LEU A 238 -14.02 20.07 2.29
CA LEU A 238 -13.63 20.85 1.13
C LEU A 238 -12.66 20.09 0.22
N ILE A 239 -11.64 19.43 0.79
CA ILE A 239 -10.73 18.56 0.03
C ILE A 239 -11.54 17.46 -0.66
N TYR A 240 -12.44 16.79 0.06
CA TYR A 240 -13.28 15.73 -0.49
C TYR A 240 -14.14 16.21 -1.67
N ASN A 241 -14.81 17.36 -1.55
CA ASN A 241 -15.66 17.87 -2.63
C ASN A 241 -14.86 18.29 -3.86
N ASN A 242 -13.75 19.04 -3.68
CA ASN A 242 -12.87 19.42 -4.79
C ASN A 242 -12.26 18.19 -5.47
N TYR A 243 -11.85 17.20 -4.68
CA TYR A 243 -11.36 15.92 -5.19
C TYR A 243 -12.42 15.23 -6.05
N LYS A 244 -13.67 15.13 -5.57
CA LYS A 244 -14.77 14.51 -6.32
C LYS A 244 -15.03 15.21 -7.66
N VAL A 245 -15.00 16.54 -7.69
CA VAL A 245 -15.16 17.34 -8.93
C VAL A 245 -14.03 17.03 -9.92
N GLN A 246 -12.77 17.06 -9.45
CA GLN A 246 -11.64 16.78 -10.33
C GLN A 246 -11.64 15.33 -10.84
N LEU A 247 -12.11 14.38 -10.02
CA LEU A 247 -12.22 12.98 -10.43
C LEU A 247 -13.26 12.83 -11.54
N ALA A 248 -14.40 13.53 -11.43
CA ALA A 248 -15.43 13.53 -12.46
C ALA A 248 -14.91 14.08 -13.80
N VAL A 249 -14.11 15.15 -13.76
CA VAL A 249 -13.46 15.72 -14.96
C VAL A 249 -12.51 14.71 -15.61
N GLU A 250 -11.64 14.06 -14.83
CA GLU A 250 -10.69 13.09 -15.40
C GLU A 250 -11.41 11.84 -15.95
N VAL A 251 -12.47 11.38 -15.27
CA VAL A 251 -13.32 10.27 -15.75
C VAL A 251 -14.02 10.65 -17.05
N HIS A 252 -14.56 11.87 -17.16
CA HIS A 252 -15.20 12.36 -18.37
C HIS A 252 -14.20 12.44 -19.52
N LYS A 253 -13.02 13.00 -19.30
CA LYS A 253 -11.94 13.06 -20.29
C LYS A 253 -11.54 11.68 -20.80
N HIS A 254 -11.40 10.68 -19.93
CA HIS A 254 -11.14 9.30 -20.34
C HIS A 254 -12.28 8.70 -21.17
N ALA A 255 -13.54 9.01 -20.83
CA ALA A 255 -14.69 8.60 -21.62
C ALA A 255 -14.68 9.26 -23.01
N THR A 256 -14.36 10.56 -23.10
CA THR A 256 -14.23 11.29 -24.37
C THR A 256 -13.10 10.73 -25.22
N ILE A 257 -11.93 10.45 -24.66
CA ILE A 257 -10.79 9.83 -25.39
C ILE A 257 -11.20 8.47 -25.94
N ARG A 258 -11.86 7.63 -25.13
CA ARG A 258 -12.40 6.35 -25.59
C ARG A 258 -13.39 6.54 -26.74
N GLN A 259 -14.33 7.48 -26.60
CA GLN A 259 -15.32 7.77 -27.62
C GLN A 259 -14.67 8.25 -28.93
N ASN A 260 -13.66 9.12 -28.84
CA ASN A 260 -12.91 9.61 -29.99
C ASN A 260 -12.13 8.48 -30.67
N ASN A 261 -11.51 7.58 -29.90
CA ASN A 261 -10.81 6.42 -30.46
C ASN A 261 -11.78 5.44 -31.14
N LEU A 262 -12.93 5.16 -30.53
CA LEU A 262 -13.97 4.34 -31.15
C LEU A 262 -14.54 5.00 -32.40
N ARG A 263 -14.70 6.33 -32.40
CA ARG A 263 -15.15 7.09 -33.56
C ARG A 263 -14.12 7.03 -34.69
N ALA A 264 -12.84 7.24 -34.40
CA ALA A 264 -11.77 7.10 -35.38
C ALA A 264 -11.73 5.68 -35.97
N ALA A 265 -11.90 4.64 -35.14
CA ALA A 265 -11.99 3.26 -35.60
C ALA A 265 -13.23 3.01 -36.48
N PHE A 266 -14.39 3.57 -36.11
CA PHE A 266 -15.61 3.49 -36.91
C PHE A 266 -15.45 4.20 -38.26
N ASP A 267 -14.84 5.38 -38.27
CA ASP A 267 -14.63 6.18 -39.48
C ASP A 267 -13.66 5.47 -40.45
N LEU A 268 -12.67 4.74 -39.94
CA LEU A 268 -11.78 3.90 -40.75
C LEU A 268 -12.50 2.70 -41.39
N LEU A 269 -13.54 2.18 -40.74
CA LEU A 269 -14.33 1.04 -41.22
C LEU A 269 -15.48 1.48 -42.14
N ASN A 270 -15.98 2.70 -41.97
CA ASN A 270 -17.11 3.25 -42.72
C ASN A 270 -16.68 3.89 -44.05
N LEU A 271 -16.13 3.08 -44.96
CA LEU A 271 -15.61 3.53 -46.26
C LEU A 271 -16.64 4.29 -47.11
N ASN A 272 -17.90 3.86 -47.07
CA ASN A 272 -18.97 4.41 -47.92
C ASN A 272 -19.80 5.51 -47.24
N ARG A 273 -19.43 5.94 -46.01
CA ARG A 273 -20.18 6.90 -45.16
C ARG A 273 -21.62 6.53 -44.82
N ASP A 274 -22.03 5.32 -45.16
CA ASP A 274 -23.40 4.82 -45.06
C ASP A 274 -23.63 3.92 -43.82
N GLY A 275 -22.59 3.65 -43.04
CA GLY A 275 -22.62 2.73 -41.90
C GLY A 275 -21.89 1.42 -42.22
N ILE A 276 -21.56 0.66 -41.17
CA ILE A 276 -20.79 -0.58 -41.29
C ILE A 276 -21.75 -1.74 -41.61
N THR A 277 -21.42 -2.53 -42.62
CA THR A 277 -22.15 -3.75 -42.96
C THR A 277 -21.81 -4.88 -41.97
N ILE A 278 -22.79 -5.74 -41.68
CA ILE A 278 -22.64 -6.85 -40.72
C ILE A 278 -21.43 -7.75 -41.05
N PRO A 279 -21.15 -8.14 -42.32
CA PRO A 279 -19.97 -8.94 -42.65
C PRO A 279 -18.65 -8.28 -42.27
N THR A 280 -18.51 -6.97 -42.49
CA THR A 280 -17.31 -6.21 -42.14
C THR A 280 -17.13 -6.14 -40.63
N ALA A 281 -18.22 -5.96 -39.87
CA ALA A 281 -18.19 -6.00 -38.42
C ALA A 281 -17.80 -7.39 -37.89
N THR A 282 -18.36 -8.47 -38.44
CA THR A 282 -18.01 -9.85 -38.07
C THR A 282 -16.53 -10.15 -38.34
N ALA A 283 -16.01 -9.72 -39.50
CA ALA A 283 -14.59 -9.85 -39.82
C ALA A 283 -13.70 -9.11 -38.81
N LEU A 284 -14.07 -7.89 -38.41
CA LEU A 284 -13.37 -7.15 -37.36
C LEU A 284 -13.36 -7.92 -36.03
N PHE A 285 -14.51 -8.43 -35.58
CA PHE A 285 -14.57 -9.15 -34.31
C PHE A 285 -13.79 -10.46 -34.34
N ASN A 286 -13.79 -11.17 -35.48
CA ASN A 286 -12.99 -12.37 -35.69
C ASN A 286 -11.49 -12.07 -35.61
N GLU A 287 -11.04 -10.98 -36.22
CA GLU A 287 -9.64 -10.53 -36.10
C GLU A 287 -9.30 -10.10 -34.66
N ILE A 288 -10.15 -9.31 -34.00
CA ILE A 288 -9.97 -8.95 -32.59
C ILE A 288 -9.91 -10.21 -31.72
N GLY A 289 -10.72 -11.21 -32.06
CA GLY A 289 -10.75 -12.53 -31.48
C GLY A 289 -9.43 -13.28 -31.59
N SER A 290 -8.84 -13.25 -32.79
CA SER A 290 -7.53 -13.82 -33.10
C SER A 290 -6.42 -13.17 -32.26
N TYR A 291 -6.35 -11.83 -32.20
CA TYR A 291 -5.36 -11.10 -31.41
C TYR A 291 -5.43 -11.33 -29.89
N ARG A 292 -6.60 -11.72 -29.36
CA ARG A 292 -6.83 -11.98 -27.93
C ARG A 292 -6.88 -13.47 -27.58
N HIS A 293 -6.55 -14.37 -28.51
CA HIS A 293 -6.66 -15.83 -28.33
C HIS A 293 -8.05 -16.27 -27.82
N ILE A 294 -9.11 -15.77 -28.46
CA ILE A 294 -10.47 -16.18 -28.13
C ILE A 294 -10.88 -17.31 -29.07
N SER A 295 -10.95 -18.54 -28.56
CA SER A 295 -11.29 -19.74 -29.34
C SER A 295 -12.73 -19.82 -29.89
N ASP A 296 -13.65 -18.93 -29.51
CA ASP A 296 -15.07 -19.03 -29.88
C ASP A 296 -15.72 -17.65 -30.07
N VAL A 297 -15.27 -16.97 -31.13
CA VAL A 297 -15.66 -15.61 -31.49
C VAL A 297 -16.95 -15.61 -32.30
N ASP A 298 -17.07 -16.50 -33.29
CA ASP A 298 -18.23 -16.55 -34.19
C ASP A 298 -19.56 -16.76 -33.43
N SER A 299 -19.61 -17.68 -32.46
CA SER A 299 -20.83 -17.88 -31.67
C SER A 299 -21.16 -16.68 -30.78
N THR A 300 -20.14 -15.95 -30.33
CA THR A 300 -20.30 -14.75 -29.49
C THR A 300 -20.86 -13.61 -30.32
N VAL A 301 -20.28 -13.40 -31.48
CA VAL A 301 -20.70 -12.38 -32.45
C VAL A 301 -22.13 -12.64 -32.89
N GLN A 302 -22.47 -13.89 -33.24
CA GLN A 302 -23.84 -14.28 -33.57
C GLN A 302 -24.82 -14.06 -32.42
N LYS A 303 -24.46 -14.37 -31.16
CA LYS A 303 -25.33 -14.11 -29.99
C LYS A 303 -25.53 -12.62 -29.72
N VAL A 304 -24.49 -11.81 -29.89
CA VAL A 304 -24.56 -10.35 -29.72
C VAL A 304 -25.47 -9.74 -30.79
N PHE A 305 -25.35 -10.19 -32.05
CA PHE A 305 -26.24 -9.75 -33.13
C PHE A 305 -27.67 -10.29 -32.99
N ALA A 306 -27.85 -11.56 -32.59
CA ALA A 306 -29.16 -12.17 -32.40
C ALA A 306 -29.99 -11.51 -31.28
N ARG A 307 -29.35 -11.04 -30.20
CA ARG A 307 -30.04 -10.30 -29.12
C ARG A 307 -30.64 -8.97 -29.58
N ARG A 308 -30.21 -8.41 -30.71
CA ARG A 308 -30.62 -7.09 -31.17
C ARG A 308 -31.69 -7.11 -32.27
N ASN A 309 -32.16 -8.30 -32.70
CA ASN A 309 -33.23 -8.47 -33.69
C ASN A 309 -33.08 -7.55 -34.93
N ARG A 310 -31.89 -7.51 -35.53
CA ARG A 310 -31.66 -6.70 -36.75
C ARG A 310 -31.86 -7.52 -38.02
N SER A 311 -32.45 -6.88 -39.03
CA SER A 311 -32.54 -7.42 -40.38
C SER A 311 -31.13 -7.50 -41.00
N PRO A 312 -30.82 -8.47 -41.88
CA PRO A 312 -29.48 -8.63 -42.48
C PRO A 312 -28.97 -7.43 -43.27
N ASP A 313 -29.88 -6.56 -43.75
CA ASP A 313 -29.57 -5.35 -44.54
C ASP A 313 -29.34 -4.09 -43.69
N ASP A 314 -29.46 -4.21 -42.35
CA ASP A 314 -29.43 -3.07 -41.44
C ASP A 314 -27.98 -2.61 -41.18
N LYS A 315 -27.64 -1.39 -41.60
CA LYS A 315 -26.29 -0.82 -41.44
C LYS A 315 -26.04 -0.40 -39.99
N ILE A 316 -24.83 -0.65 -39.48
CA ILE A 316 -24.47 -0.33 -38.10
C ILE A 316 -24.04 1.14 -38.02
N ILE A 317 -24.79 1.93 -37.23
CA ILE A 317 -24.49 3.33 -36.93
C ILE A 317 -23.47 3.38 -35.78
N PHE A 318 -22.73 4.49 -35.64
CA PHE A 318 -21.72 4.70 -34.60
C PHE A 318 -22.21 4.35 -33.17
N GLY A 319 -23.44 4.76 -32.80
CA GLY A 319 -23.98 4.47 -31.46
C GLY A 319 -24.15 2.97 -31.21
N ASP A 320 -24.55 2.21 -32.24
CA ASP A 320 -24.69 0.77 -32.16
C ASP A 320 -23.33 0.08 -32.13
N PHE A 321 -22.39 0.56 -32.93
CA PHE A 321 -21.01 0.06 -32.93
C PHE A 321 -20.38 0.18 -31.54
N GLN A 322 -20.54 1.31 -30.86
CA GLN A 322 -20.05 1.51 -29.50
C GLN A 322 -20.66 0.49 -28.52
N MET A 323 -21.99 0.31 -28.55
CA MET A 323 -22.66 -0.68 -27.69
C MET A 323 -22.18 -2.11 -27.98
N LEU A 324 -21.96 -2.43 -29.25
CA LEU A 324 -21.53 -3.75 -29.70
C LEU A 324 -20.09 -4.04 -29.22
N CYS A 325 -19.18 -3.07 -29.30
CA CYS A 325 -17.85 -3.16 -28.70
C CYS A 325 -17.90 -3.36 -27.17
N ASP A 326 -18.80 -2.65 -26.48
CA ASP A 326 -18.97 -2.78 -25.03
C ASP A 326 -19.51 -4.17 -24.64
N GLN A 327 -20.46 -4.70 -25.39
CA GLN A 327 -21.01 -6.04 -25.18
C GLN A 327 -19.99 -7.12 -25.50
N PHE A 328 -19.27 -6.99 -26.61
CA PHE A 328 -18.20 -7.90 -26.98
C PHE A 328 -17.13 -7.95 -25.88
N LEU A 329 -16.70 -6.79 -25.37
CA LEU A 329 -15.71 -6.74 -24.29
C LEU A 329 -16.19 -7.47 -23.03
N ARG A 330 -17.45 -7.28 -22.62
CA ARG A 330 -18.02 -7.97 -21.45
C ARG A 330 -18.11 -9.48 -21.66
N GLU A 331 -18.49 -9.90 -22.85
CA GLU A 331 -18.66 -11.33 -23.16
C GLU A 331 -17.31 -12.04 -23.30
N VAL A 332 -16.30 -11.35 -23.80
CA VAL A 332 -14.90 -11.79 -23.79
C VAL A 332 -14.39 -11.94 -22.37
N ASP A 333 -14.59 -10.93 -21.51
CA ASP A 333 -14.18 -11.01 -20.11
C ASP A 333 -14.86 -12.21 -19.41
N ARG A 334 -16.15 -12.43 -19.68
CA ARG A 334 -16.93 -13.57 -19.15
C ARG A 334 -16.42 -14.94 -19.64
N LYS A 335 -16.11 -15.06 -20.94
CA LYS A 335 -15.59 -16.31 -21.53
C LYS A 335 -14.14 -16.58 -21.13
N ALA A 336 -13.31 -15.54 -20.96
CA ALA A 336 -11.96 -15.69 -20.43
C ALA A 336 -12.00 -16.27 -19.01
N GLU A 337 -12.88 -15.75 -18.15
CA GLU A 337 -13.11 -16.27 -16.80
C GLU A 337 -13.64 -17.72 -16.82
N ALA A 338 -14.53 -18.05 -17.75
CA ALA A 338 -15.07 -19.42 -17.89
C ALA A 338 -14.04 -20.43 -18.47
N ARG A 339 -13.25 -20.05 -19.48
CA ARG A 339 -12.22 -20.92 -20.07
C ARG A 339 -11.09 -21.21 -19.12
N PHE A 340 -10.67 -20.22 -18.33
CA PHE A 340 -9.73 -20.44 -17.25
C PHE A 340 -10.20 -21.58 -16.32
N LEU A 341 -11.52 -21.65 -16.08
CA LEU A 341 -12.13 -22.68 -15.24
C LEU A 341 -12.39 -24.02 -15.99
N GLU A 342 -12.47 -24.04 -17.32
CA GLU A 342 -12.87 -25.21 -18.13
C GLU A 342 -11.69 -25.95 -18.80
N GLU A 343 -10.67 -25.25 -19.28
CA GLU A 343 -9.60 -25.84 -20.12
C GLU A 343 -8.69 -26.82 -19.34
N ASP A 344 -8.66 -26.71 -18.01
CA ASP A 344 -7.87 -27.57 -17.13
C ASP A 344 -8.74 -28.63 -16.42
N ASN A 345 -10.00 -28.75 -16.83
CA ASN A 345 -11.03 -29.60 -16.23
C ASN A 345 -11.33 -30.90 -17.01
N GLU A 346 -10.90 -31.03 -18.27
CA GLU A 346 -11.08 -32.25 -19.08
C GLU A 346 -9.87 -33.19 -19.05
N VAL A 347 -8.64 -32.68 -19.08
CA VAL A 347 -7.43 -33.54 -19.10
C VAL A 347 -7.11 -34.14 -17.71
N THR A 348 -7.50 -33.47 -16.63
CA THR A 348 -7.15 -33.84 -15.25
C THR A 348 -8.17 -34.82 -14.64
N ARG A 349 -9.44 -34.75 -15.08
CA ARG A 349 -10.57 -35.51 -14.50
C ARG A 349 -10.50 -37.02 -14.76
N ILE A 350 -9.83 -37.44 -15.83
CA ILE A 350 -9.74 -38.86 -16.23
C ILE A 350 -8.62 -39.60 -15.49
N ARG A 351 -7.62 -38.90 -14.92
CA ARG A 351 -6.38 -39.55 -14.45
C ARG A 351 -6.35 -39.90 -12.95
N MET A 352 -7.25 -39.37 -12.09
CA MET A 352 -7.21 -39.60 -10.64
C MET A 352 -8.59 -39.57 -9.94
N SER A 353 -9.35 -40.66 -10.02
CA SER A 353 -10.70 -40.76 -9.43
C SER A 353 -10.74 -40.64 -7.89
N CYS A 354 -9.91 -41.39 -7.16
CA CYS A 354 -10.06 -41.48 -5.69
C CYS A 354 -9.57 -40.23 -4.94
N THR A 355 -8.48 -39.60 -5.38
CA THR A 355 -7.91 -38.40 -4.73
C THR A 355 -8.76 -37.16 -4.98
N THR A 356 -9.39 -37.06 -6.16
CA THR A 356 -10.35 -36.00 -6.49
C THR A 356 -11.61 -36.13 -5.61
N ILE A 357 -12.16 -37.35 -5.48
CA ILE A 357 -13.31 -37.62 -4.59
C ILE A 357 -12.99 -37.27 -3.13
N LEU A 358 -11.77 -37.56 -2.66
CA LEU A 358 -11.36 -37.25 -1.29
C LEU A 358 -11.27 -35.74 -1.03
N ILE A 359 -10.61 -34.97 -1.91
CA ILE A 359 -10.48 -33.52 -1.77
C ILE A 359 -11.84 -32.82 -1.87
N GLU A 360 -12.73 -33.33 -2.72
CA GLU A 360 -14.08 -32.79 -2.88
C GLU A 360 -15.08 -33.23 -1.79
N SER A 361 -14.67 -34.09 -0.87
CA SER A 361 -15.54 -34.50 0.23
C SER A 361 -15.74 -33.37 1.26
N ASN A 362 -16.97 -33.22 1.76
CA ASN A 362 -17.26 -32.28 2.87
C ASN A 362 -16.49 -32.65 4.14
N PHE A 363 -16.21 -33.95 4.33
CA PHE A 363 -15.43 -34.46 5.43
C PHE A 363 -13.99 -33.92 5.40
N TYR A 364 -13.30 -34.01 4.26
CA TYR A 364 -11.95 -33.48 4.11
C TYR A 364 -11.88 -31.98 4.36
N LYS A 365 -12.86 -31.20 3.87
CA LYS A 365 -12.94 -29.77 4.17
C LYS A 365 -13.07 -29.49 5.66
N CYS A 366 -13.99 -30.18 6.33
CA CYS A 366 -14.19 -30.04 7.78
C CYS A 366 -12.92 -30.43 8.55
N PHE A 367 -12.27 -31.52 8.13
CA PHE A 367 -11.02 -32.00 8.71
C PHE A 367 -9.86 -31.01 8.52
N SER A 368 -9.67 -30.48 7.31
CA SER A 368 -8.65 -29.45 7.03
C SER A 368 -8.87 -28.18 7.88
N TRP A 369 -10.12 -27.76 8.07
CA TRP A 369 -10.46 -26.66 8.98
C TRP A 369 -10.18 -26.99 10.45
N ALA A 370 -10.54 -28.19 10.90
CA ALA A 370 -10.26 -28.64 12.27
C ALA A 370 -8.74 -28.71 12.54
N VAL A 371 -7.95 -29.24 11.60
CA VAL A 371 -6.48 -29.28 11.70
C VAL A 371 -5.88 -27.88 11.71
N THR A 372 -6.40 -26.97 10.87
CA THR A 372 -5.96 -25.57 10.88
C THR A 372 -6.22 -24.92 12.24
N LEU A 373 -7.42 -25.12 12.80
CA LEU A 373 -7.76 -24.61 14.14
C LEU A 373 -6.89 -25.24 15.23
N ALA A 374 -6.63 -26.54 15.16
CA ALA A 374 -5.74 -27.23 16.09
C ALA A 374 -4.30 -26.70 16.01
N SER A 375 -3.79 -26.45 14.80
CA SER A 375 -2.46 -25.85 14.60
C SER A 375 -2.37 -24.42 15.14
N LEU A 376 -3.46 -23.63 15.04
CA LEU A 376 -3.53 -22.30 15.64
C LEU A 376 -3.45 -22.38 17.16
N VAL A 377 -4.25 -23.27 17.76
CA VAL A 377 -4.26 -23.47 19.21
C VAL A 377 -2.88 -23.92 19.68
N ALA A 378 -2.24 -24.87 18.98
CA ALA A 378 -0.88 -25.30 19.30
C ALA A 378 0.13 -24.15 19.23
N ALA A 379 0.13 -23.36 18.16
CA ALA A 379 1.08 -22.24 17.99
C ALA A 379 0.84 -21.09 19.00
N VAL A 380 -0.42 -20.82 19.36
CA VAL A 380 -0.76 -19.82 20.39
C VAL A 380 -0.36 -20.32 21.78
N LEU A 381 -0.64 -21.60 22.09
CA LEU A 381 -0.21 -22.21 23.35
C LEU A 381 1.32 -22.17 23.47
N ASP A 382 2.02 -22.49 22.39
CA ASP A 382 3.47 -22.46 22.33
C ASP A 382 4.01 -21.06 22.65
N ARG A 383 3.46 -20.05 21.97
CA ARG A 383 3.83 -18.65 22.22
C ARG A 383 3.49 -18.20 23.64
N SER A 384 2.35 -18.65 24.18
CA SER A 384 1.90 -18.29 25.53
C SER A 384 2.76 -18.91 26.63
N ILE A 385 3.24 -20.14 26.44
CA ILE A 385 4.05 -20.87 27.41
C ILE A 385 5.51 -20.39 27.38
N ARG A 386 6.03 -20.02 26.20
CA ARG A 386 7.38 -19.44 26.08
C ARG A 386 7.50 -18.07 26.77
N GLY A 387 6.38 -17.36 26.98
CA GLY A 387 6.40 -16.01 27.54
C GLY A 387 7.23 -15.03 26.69
N VAL A 388 7.71 -13.96 27.34
CA VAL A 388 8.60 -12.94 26.75
C VAL A 388 10.08 -13.32 26.90
N ASP A 389 10.41 -14.33 27.72
CA ASP A 389 11.79 -14.71 28.02
C ASP A 389 12.32 -15.72 26.99
N PHE A 390 12.86 -15.17 25.90
CA PHE A 390 13.44 -15.88 24.75
C PHE A 390 14.58 -16.87 25.09
N THR A 391 15.10 -16.85 26.31
CA THR A 391 16.25 -17.68 26.74
C THR A 391 15.88 -18.77 27.73
N ALA A 392 14.60 -18.92 28.10
CA ALA A 392 14.19 -19.93 29.06
C ALA A 392 14.43 -21.36 28.52
N PRO A 393 15.01 -22.28 29.33
CA PRO A 393 15.29 -23.64 28.91
C PRO A 393 14.00 -24.36 28.49
N ARG A 394 14.04 -25.04 27.34
CA ARG A 394 12.88 -25.75 26.77
C ARG A 394 12.46 -26.89 27.71
N GLY A 395 11.36 -26.70 28.44
CA GLY A 395 10.73 -27.75 29.24
C GLY A 395 10.14 -28.87 28.36
N ILE A 396 9.78 -29.99 28.98
CA ILE A 396 9.21 -31.18 28.31
C ILE A 396 7.92 -30.84 27.54
N SER A 397 7.09 -29.94 28.05
CA SER A 397 5.88 -29.47 27.37
C SER A 397 6.19 -28.74 26.06
N LEU A 398 7.29 -27.98 26.02
CA LEU A 398 7.66 -27.16 24.87
C LEU A 398 8.29 -27.98 23.74
N SER A 399 9.08 -29.01 24.08
CA SER A 399 9.62 -29.94 23.10
C SER A 399 8.53 -30.78 22.43
N LEU A 400 7.53 -31.21 23.19
CA LEU A 400 6.35 -31.90 22.64
C LEU A 400 5.57 -30.97 21.69
N LEU A 401 5.36 -29.71 22.06
CA LEU A 401 4.59 -28.78 21.26
C LEU A 401 5.31 -28.40 19.95
N THR A 402 6.62 -28.20 20.01
CA THR A 402 7.46 -28.00 18.83
C THR A 402 7.40 -29.21 17.88
N THR A 403 7.35 -30.43 18.44
CA THR A 403 7.18 -31.66 17.65
C THR A 403 5.83 -31.70 16.93
N TRP A 404 4.76 -31.26 17.60
CA TRP A 404 3.44 -31.13 16.99
C TRP A 404 3.41 -30.07 15.88
N GLU A 405 4.09 -28.94 16.05
CA GLU A 405 4.22 -27.91 15.01
C GLU A 405 4.87 -28.46 13.73
N TYR A 406 5.96 -29.22 13.87
CA TYR A 406 6.58 -29.94 12.74
C TYR A 406 5.63 -30.95 12.09
N ALA A 407 4.87 -31.68 12.90
CA ALA A 407 3.88 -32.62 12.38
C ALA A 407 2.77 -31.91 11.58
N PHE A 408 2.33 -30.73 12.02
CA PHE A 408 1.38 -29.90 11.26
C PHE A 408 2.00 -29.38 9.97
N GLY A 409 3.25 -28.89 9.99
CA GLY A 409 3.98 -28.45 8.80
C GLY A 409 4.05 -29.53 7.72
N MET A 410 4.41 -30.76 8.12
CA MET A 410 4.44 -31.92 7.23
C MET A 410 3.05 -32.31 6.71
N PHE A 411 2.03 -32.32 7.57
CA PHE A 411 0.65 -32.55 7.14
C PHE A 411 0.22 -31.57 6.05
N PHE A 412 0.56 -30.29 6.22
CA PHE A 412 0.26 -29.24 5.26
C PHE A 412 1.03 -29.37 3.95
N PHE A 413 2.27 -29.85 3.99
CA PHE A 413 3.04 -30.16 2.78
C PHE A 413 2.40 -31.30 1.97
N VAL A 414 1.94 -32.35 2.66
CA VAL A 414 1.22 -33.45 2.02
C VAL A 414 -0.12 -32.97 1.44
N GLU A 415 -0.87 -32.18 2.21
CA GLU A 415 -2.13 -31.56 1.78
C GLU A 415 -1.96 -30.77 0.48
N MET A 416 -0.96 -29.87 0.45
CA MET A 416 -0.62 -29.04 -0.70
C MET A 416 -0.23 -29.91 -1.91
N SER A 417 0.65 -30.89 -1.70
CA SER A 417 1.12 -31.79 -2.78
C SER A 417 -0.04 -32.58 -3.39
N MET A 418 -1.01 -33.00 -2.57
CA MET A 418 -2.21 -33.69 -3.03
C MET A 418 -3.11 -32.76 -3.87
N LYS A 419 -3.33 -31.52 -3.41
CA LYS A 419 -4.11 -30.51 -4.14
C LYS A 419 -3.45 -30.12 -5.46
N LEU A 420 -2.13 -29.92 -5.48
CA LEU A 420 -1.39 -29.56 -6.69
C LEU A 420 -1.49 -30.67 -7.76
N ARG A 421 -1.45 -31.95 -7.35
CA ARG A 421 -1.60 -33.09 -8.26
C ARG A 421 -3.01 -33.25 -8.81
N VAL A 422 -4.05 -32.89 -8.05
CA VAL A 422 -5.45 -33.02 -8.46
C VAL A 422 -5.92 -31.83 -9.27
N LEU A 423 -5.51 -30.62 -8.90
CA LEU A 423 -5.93 -29.38 -9.55
C LEU A 423 -5.02 -28.96 -10.70
N GLY A 424 -3.77 -29.43 -10.77
CA GLY A 424 -2.88 -29.10 -11.88
C GLY A 424 -2.60 -27.60 -11.98
N SER A 425 -2.88 -27.01 -13.16
CA SER A 425 -2.63 -25.59 -13.41
C SER A 425 -3.61 -24.69 -12.64
N ASN A 426 -4.86 -25.13 -12.48
CA ASN A 426 -5.96 -24.44 -11.79
C ASN A 426 -5.65 -24.16 -10.32
N TYR A 427 -4.66 -24.88 -9.76
CA TYR A 427 -4.21 -24.64 -8.40
C TYR A 427 -3.75 -23.18 -8.22
N TRP A 428 -3.06 -22.62 -9.21
CA TRP A 428 -2.41 -21.30 -9.11
C TRP A 428 -3.36 -20.12 -9.27
N ASP A 429 -4.57 -20.35 -9.78
CA ASP A 429 -5.54 -19.27 -10.03
C ASP A 429 -6.25 -18.83 -8.76
N SER A 430 -6.37 -19.75 -7.82
CA SER A 430 -6.93 -19.45 -6.53
C SER A 430 -5.87 -18.75 -5.67
N LEU A 431 -6.10 -17.46 -5.38
CA LEU A 431 -5.26 -16.68 -4.45
C LEU A 431 -5.09 -17.37 -3.09
N ARG A 432 -6.12 -18.12 -2.64
CA ARG A 432 -6.05 -18.92 -1.42
C ARG A 432 -5.00 -20.02 -1.54
N ASN A 433 -5.02 -20.78 -2.62
CA ASN A 433 -4.08 -21.88 -2.85
C ASN A 433 -2.65 -21.37 -3.06
N CYS A 434 -2.47 -20.24 -3.76
CA CYS A 434 -1.17 -19.59 -3.91
C CYS A 434 -0.59 -19.14 -2.54
N TYR A 435 -1.41 -18.50 -1.72
CA TYR A 435 -1.06 -18.15 -0.33
C TYR A 435 -0.72 -19.39 0.51
N ASP A 436 -1.52 -20.45 0.37
CA ASP A 436 -1.35 -21.71 1.07
C ASP A 436 -0.01 -22.37 0.71
N THR A 437 0.38 -22.31 -0.57
CA THR A 437 1.65 -22.84 -1.06
C THR A 437 2.83 -22.03 -0.60
N LEU A 438 2.76 -20.70 -0.70
CA LEU A 438 3.83 -19.81 -0.24
C LEU A 438 4.17 -20.11 1.23
N LEU A 439 3.15 -20.16 2.09
CA LEU A 439 3.34 -20.45 3.51
C LEU A 439 3.83 -21.87 3.77
N THR A 440 3.33 -22.86 3.03
CA THR A 440 3.78 -24.26 3.21
C THR A 440 5.26 -24.38 2.88
N PHE A 441 5.73 -23.76 1.80
CA PHE A 441 7.16 -23.72 1.46
C PHE A 441 7.97 -22.90 2.47
N SER A 442 7.45 -21.78 2.98
CA SER A 442 8.13 -21.04 4.05
C SER A 442 8.27 -21.86 5.32
N ILE A 443 7.24 -22.60 5.74
CA ILE A 443 7.28 -23.48 6.91
C ILE A 443 8.34 -24.56 6.71
N VAL A 444 8.26 -25.34 5.62
CA VAL A 444 9.24 -26.39 5.32
C VAL A 444 10.66 -25.83 5.18
N GLY A 445 10.82 -24.65 4.59
CA GLY A 445 12.12 -23.97 4.49
C GLY A 445 12.71 -23.62 5.86
N VAL A 446 11.90 -23.08 6.76
CA VAL A 446 12.33 -22.79 8.15
C VAL A 446 12.59 -24.08 8.92
N GLU A 447 11.80 -25.14 8.73
CA GLU A 447 12.05 -26.47 9.32
C GLU A 447 13.42 -27.02 8.90
N ILE A 448 13.75 -26.96 7.60
CA ILE A 448 15.05 -27.41 7.11
C ILE A 448 16.18 -26.55 7.70
N LEU A 449 16.00 -25.23 7.73
CA LEU A 449 16.98 -24.29 8.27
C LEU A 449 17.19 -24.46 9.77
N SER A 450 16.15 -24.87 10.50
CA SER A 450 16.19 -25.08 11.95
C SER A 450 17.16 -26.17 12.39
N ASN A 451 17.45 -27.13 11.51
CA ASN A 451 18.47 -28.16 11.75
C ASN A 451 19.89 -27.57 11.89
N TRP A 452 20.14 -26.41 11.25
CA TRP A 452 21.42 -25.73 11.28
C TRP A 452 21.41 -24.52 12.23
N HIS A 453 20.27 -23.84 12.35
CA HIS A 453 20.08 -22.65 13.18
C HIS A 453 18.87 -22.82 14.12
N PRO A 454 19.05 -23.28 15.37
CA PRO A 454 17.94 -23.56 16.28
C PRO A 454 17.15 -22.32 16.71
N GLU A 455 17.68 -21.12 16.48
CA GLU A 455 17.01 -19.83 16.68
C GLU A 455 15.84 -19.63 15.71
N VAL A 456 15.87 -20.25 14.52
CA VAL A 456 14.82 -20.02 13.52
C VAL A 456 13.52 -20.78 13.81
N VAL A 457 13.53 -21.71 14.78
CA VAL A 457 12.35 -22.51 15.17
C VAL A 457 11.17 -21.63 15.55
N GLU A 458 11.41 -20.45 16.13
CA GLU A 458 10.33 -19.53 16.56
C GLU A 458 9.52 -18.97 15.38
N TRP A 459 10.14 -18.88 14.20
CA TRP A 459 9.43 -18.44 13.00
C TRP A 459 8.38 -19.45 12.56
N ILE A 460 8.49 -20.73 12.95
CA ILE A 460 7.53 -21.78 12.61
C ILE A 460 6.18 -21.49 13.26
N SER A 461 6.15 -21.22 14.57
CA SER A 461 4.93 -20.86 15.30
C SER A 461 4.29 -19.60 14.71
N LEU A 462 5.09 -18.59 14.36
CA LEU A 462 4.61 -17.38 13.68
C LEU A 462 4.01 -17.68 12.30
N LEU A 463 4.67 -18.52 11.48
CA LEU A 463 4.18 -18.92 10.17
C LEU A 463 2.88 -19.75 10.26
N LEU A 464 2.71 -20.57 11.30
CA LEU A 464 1.47 -21.30 11.57
C LEU A 464 0.34 -20.37 12.00
N ILE A 465 0.62 -19.35 12.81
CA ILE A 465 -0.35 -18.28 13.14
C ILE A 465 -0.74 -17.52 11.87
N ILE A 466 0.24 -17.11 11.05
CA ILE A 466 -0.02 -16.45 9.77
C ILE A 466 -0.89 -17.34 8.89
N ARG A 467 -0.56 -18.63 8.72
CA ARG A 467 -1.39 -19.60 7.97
C ARG A 467 -2.83 -19.67 8.45
N SER A 468 -3.04 -19.55 9.76
CA SER A 468 -4.36 -19.56 10.36
C SER A 468 -5.18 -18.30 10.05
N LEU A 469 -4.59 -17.24 9.47
CA LEU A 469 -5.32 -16.12 8.86
C LEU A 469 -6.25 -16.58 7.72
N ARG A 470 -6.13 -17.83 7.23
CA ARG A 470 -7.21 -18.49 6.46
C ARG A 470 -8.58 -18.35 7.11
N ILE A 471 -8.68 -18.21 8.43
CA ILE A 471 -9.93 -17.97 9.14
C ILE A 471 -10.63 -16.68 8.67
N VAL A 472 -9.90 -15.72 8.09
CA VAL A 472 -10.46 -14.54 7.40
C VAL A 472 -11.36 -14.99 6.24
N SER A 473 -11.12 -16.16 5.64
CA SER A 473 -12.04 -16.72 4.64
C SER A 473 -13.40 -17.14 5.22
N LEU A 474 -13.57 -17.28 6.54
CA LEU A 474 -14.90 -17.39 7.17
C LEU A 474 -15.72 -16.12 7.00
N LEU A 475 -15.09 -14.94 6.81
CA LEU A 475 -15.81 -13.72 6.43
C LEU A 475 -16.58 -13.90 5.11
N ASN A 476 -16.16 -14.84 4.25
CA ASN A 476 -16.88 -15.17 3.01
C ASN A 476 -18.21 -15.88 3.27
N HIS A 477 -18.41 -16.46 4.45
CA HIS A 477 -19.66 -17.12 4.82
C HIS A 477 -20.79 -16.09 5.02
N PHE A 478 -20.46 -14.93 5.61
CA PHE A 478 -21.41 -13.85 5.82
C PHE A 478 -21.46 -12.93 4.61
N THR A 479 -22.57 -12.93 3.86
CA THR A 479 -22.71 -12.16 2.61
C THR A 479 -22.38 -10.67 2.75
N ARG A 480 -22.75 -10.04 3.88
CA ARG A 480 -22.43 -8.62 4.14
C ARG A 480 -20.92 -8.40 4.36
N TRP A 481 -20.29 -9.24 5.18
CA TRP A 481 -18.87 -9.12 5.49
C TRP A 481 -17.99 -9.51 4.30
N ARG A 482 -18.39 -10.53 3.54
CA ARG A 482 -17.78 -10.88 2.26
C ARG A 482 -17.73 -9.68 1.32
N LEU A 483 -18.85 -8.97 1.18
CA LEU A 483 -18.90 -7.80 0.31
C LEU A 483 -17.96 -6.71 0.82
N MET A 484 -18.04 -6.34 2.11
CA MET A 484 -17.19 -5.32 2.72
C MET A 484 -15.70 -5.65 2.55
N PHE A 485 -15.30 -6.88 2.89
CA PHE A 485 -13.92 -7.33 2.78
C PHE A 485 -13.42 -7.35 1.34
N CYS A 486 -14.23 -7.88 0.41
CA CYS A 486 -13.88 -7.89 -1.01
C CYS A 486 -13.73 -6.46 -1.57
N LEU A 487 -14.60 -5.53 -1.15
CA LEU A 487 -14.48 -4.12 -1.50
C LEU A 487 -13.19 -3.52 -0.93
N LEU A 488 -12.88 -3.73 0.35
CA LEU A 488 -11.65 -3.23 0.99
C LEU A 488 -10.39 -3.71 0.26
N VAL A 489 -10.27 -5.02 0.00
CA VAL A 489 -9.13 -5.59 -0.74
C VAL A 489 -9.03 -5.03 -2.15
N ARG A 490 -10.17 -4.81 -2.84
CA ARG A 490 -10.20 -4.16 -4.16
C ARG A 490 -9.79 -2.69 -4.11
N MET A 491 -9.95 -1.99 -2.98
CA MET A 491 -9.53 -0.60 -2.82
C MET A 491 -8.03 -0.44 -2.64
N VAL A 492 -7.34 -1.40 -2.01
CA VAL A 492 -5.88 -1.32 -1.77
C VAL A 492 -5.11 -0.94 -3.05
N PRO A 493 -5.21 -1.69 -4.17
CA PRO A 493 -4.51 -1.31 -5.40
C PRO A 493 -5.05 -0.03 -6.04
N ALA A 494 -6.33 0.31 -5.85
CA ALA A 494 -6.90 1.55 -6.35
C ALA A 494 -6.33 2.79 -5.62
N THR A 495 -6.01 2.65 -4.32
CA THR A 495 -5.45 3.70 -3.45
C THR A 495 -3.94 3.82 -3.52
N ALA A 496 -3.27 2.79 -4.04
CA ALA A 496 -1.81 2.72 -4.12
C ALA A 496 -1.16 3.96 -4.78
N PRO A 497 -1.69 4.56 -5.87
CA PRO A 497 -1.10 5.76 -6.45
C PRO A 497 -1.09 6.97 -5.51
N ILE A 498 -2.16 7.20 -4.73
CA ILE A 498 -2.26 8.35 -3.83
C ILE A 498 -1.46 8.09 -2.55
N LEU A 499 -1.46 6.85 -2.05
CA LEU A 499 -0.53 6.42 -1.00
C LEU A 499 0.93 6.58 -1.44
N GLY A 500 1.22 6.38 -2.73
CA GLY A 500 2.53 6.68 -3.32
C GLY A 500 2.91 8.16 -3.22
N ILE A 501 1.95 9.08 -3.37
CA ILE A 501 2.19 10.52 -3.14
C ILE A 501 2.50 10.79 -1.67
N GLN A 502 1.72 10.22 -0.75
CA GLN A 502 1.97 10.33 0.69
C GLN A 502 3.37 9.82 1.05
N TYR A 503 3.76 8.68 0.48
CA TYR A 503 5.11 8.12 0.63
C TYR A 503 6.17 9.09 0.10
N CYS A 504 6.00 9.66 -1.11
CA CYS A 504 6.94 10.64 -1.66
C CYS A 504 7.09 11.89 -0.77
N VAL A 505 6.00 12.40 -0.18
CA VAL A 505 6.04 13.52 0.76
C VAL A 505 6.80 13.13 2.02
N CYS A 506 6.52 11.96 2.62
CA CYS A 506 7.24 11.45 3.79
C CYS A 506 8.73 11.25 3.49
N SER A 507 9.08 10.68 2.33
CA SER A 507 10.47 10.51 1.90
C SER A 507 11.21 11.84 1.77
N LEU A 508 10.55 12.87 1.21
CA LEU A 508 11.13 14.19 1.06
C LEU A 508 11.45 14.81 2.43
N PHE A 509 10.51 14.73 3.37
CA PHE A 509 10.76 15.20 4.73
C PHE A 509 11.76 14.33 5.49
N ALA A 510 11.79 13.01 5.27
CA ALA A 510 12.75 12.11 5.90
C ALA A 510 14.18 12.47 5.49
N ILE A 511 14.45 12.66 4.19
CA ILE A 511 15.76 13.12 3.70
C ILE A 511 16.11 14.49 4.26
N LEU A 512 15.16 15.43 4.25
CA LEU A 512 15.37 16.75 4.83
C LEU A 512 15.72 16.66 6.32
N GLY A 513 15.03 15.80 7.06
CA GLY A 513 15.29 15.56 8.48
C GLY A 513 16.66 14.91 8.73
N VAL A 514 17.08 13.95 7.90
CA VAL A 514 18.43 13.36 7.98
C VAL A 514 19.51 14.43 7.76
N HIS A 515 19.29 15.36 6.83
CA HIS A 515 20.23 16.44 6.58
C HIS A 515 20.25 17.51 7.68
N LEU A 516 19.12 17.80 8.30
CA LEU A 516 19.02 18.84 9.33
C LEU A 516 19.38 18.32 10.73
N PHE A 517 19.06 17.06 11.03
CA PHE A 517 19.08 16.50 12.38
C PHE A 517 19.90 15.21 12.51
N GLY A 518 20.60 14.80 11.45
CA GLY A 518 21.41 13.59 11.46
C GLY A 518 22.53 13.64 12.50
N GLY A 519 22.58 12.63 13.38
CA GLY A 519 23.59 12.51 14.42
C GLY A 519 23.30 13.28 15.71
N LEU A 520 22.21 14.05 15.78
CA LEU A 520 21.89 14.85 16.97
C LEU A 520 21.27 14.04 18.12
N VAL A 521 20.56 12.95 17.80
CA VAL A 521 19.85 12.13 18.78
C VAL A 521 20.59 10.82 19.00
N TYR A 522 21.13 10.64 20.20
CA TYR A 522 21.77 9.40 20.64
C TYR A 522 21.54 9.19 22.13
N VAL A 523 21.63 7.93 22.57
CA VAL A 523 21.44 7.55 23.97
C VAL A 523 22.59 8.12 24.81
N GLY A 524 22.25 8.83 25.91
CA GLY A 524 23.24 9.50 26.76
C GLY A 524 23.67 10.89 26.26
N ASN A 525 22.88 11.51 25.38
CA ASN A 525 23.09 12.92 25.04
C ASN A 525 22.67 13.81 26.23
N PRO A 526 23.58 14.61 26.81
CA PRO A 526 23.29 15.45 27.98
C PRO A 526 22.23 16.52 27.69
N LEU A 527 22.06 16.96 26.44
CA LEU A 527 21.02 17.93 26.06
C LEU A 527 19.60 17.35 26.10
N LEU A 528 19.49 16.03 26.10
CA LEU A 528 18.21 15.32 26.14
C LEU A 528 17.90 14.77 27.54
N GLU A 529 18.86 14.79 28.46
CA GLU A 529 18.66 14.35 29.85
C GLU A 529 17.62 15.24 30.55
N GLY A 530 16.59 14.61 31.14
CA GLY A 530 15.49 15.32 31.80
C GLY A 530 14.36 15.79 30.89
N THR A 531 14.45 15.59 29.56
CA THR A 531 13.35 15.90 28.64
C THR A 531 12.29 14.79 28.62
N GLU A 532 11.04 15.14 28.29
CA GLU A 532 9.94 14.17 28.11
C GLU A 532 10.25 13.12 27.02
N TYR A 533 11.08 13.49 26.03
CA TYR A 533 11.58 12.60 24.99
C TYR A 533 12.40 11.44 25.56
N ALA A 534 13.36 11.74 26.45
CA ALA A 534 14.18 10.74 27.12
C ALA A 534 13.37 9.92 28.11
N ALA A 535 12.46 10.55 28.86
CA ALA A 535 11.57 9.88 29.82
C ALA A 535 10.63 8.87 29.14
N SER A 536 10.18 9.19 27.92
CA SER A 536 9.30 8.33 27.12
C SER A 536 10.05 7.25 26.33
N GLY A 537 11.39 7.20 26.40
CA GLY A 537 12.19 6.19 25.71
C GLY A 537 12.13 6.27 24.17
N LEU A 538 11.91 7.46 23.61
CA LEU A 538 11.60 7.66 22.19
C LEU A 538 12.82 7.62 21.24
N TRP A 539 13.95 7.04 21.66
CA TRP A 539 15.24 7.03 20.95
C TRP A 539 15.19 6.45 19.53
N VAL A 540 14.23 5.58 19.25
CA VAL A 540 14.01 4.99 17.92
C VAL A 540 13.56 6.05 16.90
N TYR A 541 12.85 7.09 17.37
CA TYR A 541 12.37 8.17 16.52
C TYR A 541 13.46 9.24 16.36
N ASN A 542 14.47 8.92 15.55
CA ASN A 542 15.57 9.80 15.22
C ASN A 542 15.72 9.98 13.69
N TYR A 543 16.65 10.85 13.29
CA TYR A 543 16.96 11.17 11.90
C TYR A 543 18.40 10.79 11.52
N ASN A 544 19.01 9.82 12.22
CA ASN A 544 20.41 9.45 11.99
C ASN A 544 20.59 8.68 10.67
N ASP A 545 19.56 7.94 10.26
CA ASP A 545 19.52 7.20 9.00
C ASP A 545 18.14 7.35 8.32
N TYR A 546 18.08 7.05 7.03
CA TYR A 546 16.84 7.19 6.25
C TYR A 546 15.72 6.25 6.73
N GLY A 547 16.06 5.06 7.23
CA GLY A 547 15.08 4.10 7.75
C GLY A 547 14.40 4.64 9.01
N SER A 548 15.19 5.07 9.99
CA SER A 548 14.71 5.70 11.22
C SER A 548 13.96 7.01 10.93
N ALA A 549 14.41 7.81 9.97
CA ALA A 549 13.71 9.02 9.55
C ALA A 549 12.34 8.73 8.92
N MET A 550 12.21 7.62 8.18
CA MET A 550 10.94 7.18 7.62
C MET A 550 9.99 6.67 8.71
N VAL A 551 10.48 5.91 9.69
CA VAL A 551 9.69 5.48 10.86
C VAL A 551 9.22 6.69 11.67
N SER A 552 10.11 7.66 11.90
CA SER A 552 9.76 8.93 12.54
C SER A 552 8.68 9.69 11.75
N SER A 553 8.82 9.80 10.43
CA SER A 553 7.83 10.44 9.56
C SER A 553 6.47 9.72 9.59
N PHE A 554 6.47 8.38 9.64
CA PHE A 554 5.25 7.61 9.81
C PHE A 554 4.57 7.91 11.16
N ASN A 555 5.34 7.94 12.25
CA ASN A 555 4.79 8.27 13.57
C ASN A 555 4.24 9.70 13.62
N LEU A 556 4.91 10.67 12.99
CA LEU A 556 4.39 12.02 12.82
C LEU A 556 3.08 12.06 11.99
N CYS A 557 2.88 11.15 11.03
CA CYS A 557 1.61 11.04 10.29
C CYS A 557 0.46 10.54 11.16
N VAL A 558 0.75 9.75 12.20
CA VAL A 558 -0.25 9.29 13.18
C VAL A 558 -0.63 10.41 14.16
N VAL A 559 0.17 11.47 14.25
CA VAL A 559 -0.07 12.68 15.05
C VAL A 559 -0.03 12.44 16.57
N ASN A 560 0.25 11.22 17.02
CA ASN A 560 0.35 10.93 18.45
C ASN A 560 1.75 11.30 18.99
N ASN A 561 1.81 12.00 20.13
CA ASN A 561 3.05 12.44 20.80
C ASN A 561 4.06 13.16 19.87
N TRP A 562 3.57 13.79 18.79
CA TRP A 562 4.44 14.42 17.79
C TRP A 562 5.19 15.63 18.35
N TYR A 563 4.58 16.35 19.30
CA TYR A 563 5.21 17.50 19.96
C TYR A 563 6.39 17.07 20.85
N VAL A 564 6.35 15.89 21.46
CA VAL A 564 7.46 15.36 22.27
C VAL A 564 8.68 15.08 21.40
N ILE A 565 8.47 14.55 20.20
CA ILE A 565 9.54 14.34 19.20
C ILE A 565 10.09 15.69 18.75
N MET A 566 9.21 16.66 18.46
CA MET A 566 9.61 18.01 18.08
C MET A 566 10.45 18.68 19.17
N ASP A 567 10.00 18.71 20.42
CA ASP A 567 10.72 19.36 21.52
C ASP A 567 12.03 18.64 21.85
N GLY A 568 12.09 17.31 21.72
CA GLY A 568 13.35 16.55 21.79
C GLY A 568 14.36 16.99 20.73
N ILE A 569 13.94 17.14 19.46
CA ILE A 569 14.82 17.61 18.38
C ILE A 569 15.19 19.10 18.55
N VAL A 570 14.29 19.93 19.07
CA VAL A 570 14.60 21.33 19.40
C VAL A 570 15.67 21.41 20.48
N ALA A 571 15.56 20.59 21.54
CA ALA A 571 16.55 20.50 22.60
C ALA A 571 17.92 20.02 22.07
N ALA A 572 17.93 18.97 21.24
CA ALA A 572 19.15 18.41 20.66
C ALA A 572 19.82 19.36 19.63
N SER A 573 19.05 20.15 18.89
CA SER A 573 19.57 21.10 17.89
C SER A 573 19.94 22.46 18.49
N GLY A 574 19.46 22.78 19.70
CA GLY A 574 19.66 24.08 20.34
C GLY A 574 18.97 25.25 19.63
N THR A 575 18.11 24.99 18.62
CA THR A 575 17.44 26.05 17.84
C THR A 575 15.93 25.86 17.79
N SER A 576 15.19 26.93 18.07
CA SER A 576 13.71 26.92 17.97
C SER A 576 13.19 26.79 16.54
N TRP A 577 14.03 27.06 15.53
CA TRP A 577 13.68 26.93 14.11
C TRP A 577 13.36 25.50 13.69
N ALA A 578 13.86 24.50 14.44
CA ALA A 578 13.50 23.10 14.22
C ALA A 578 11.97 22.86 14.31
N ARG A 579 11.23 23.66 15.11
CA ARG A 579 9.75 23.60 15.18
C ARG A 579 9.09 23.83 13.82
N ALA A 580 9.64 24.71 12.99
CA ALA A 580 9.09 25.01 11.67
C ALA A 580 9.07 23.78 10.75
N TYR A 581 10.06 22.88 10.87
CA TYR A 581 10.08 21.62 10.14
C TYR A 581 8.86 20.75 10.48
N PHE A 582 8.58 20.53 11.77
CA PHE A 582 7.47 19.68 12.22
C PHE A 582 6.10 20.30 11.93
N ILE A 583 5.96 21.62 12.11
CA ILE A 583 4.71 22.33 11.78
C ILE A 583 4.43 22.25 10.27
N THR A 584 5.46 22.43 9.43
CA THR A 584 5.32 22.32 7.97
C THR A 584 5.01 20.88 7.55
N PHE A 585 5.64 19.88 8.20
CA PHE A 585 5.32 18.47 7.99
C PHE A 585 3.84 18.18 8.29
N TRP A 586 3.36 18.62 9.45
CA TRP A 586 1.97 18.45 9.84
C TRP A 586 1.00 19.14 8.86
N ALA A 587 1.31 20.35 8.41
CA ALA A 587 0.47 21.08 7.45
C ALA A 587 0.38 20.37 6.09
N ILE A 588 1.52 19.95 5.52
CA ILE A 588 1.58 19.36 4.17
C ILE A 588 1.22 17.88 4.17
N SER A 589 1.81 17.09 5.07
CA SER A 589 1.68 15.63 5.08
C SER A 589 0.36 15.20 5.70
N VAL A 590 0.04 15.69 6.91
CA VAL A 590 -1.13 15.26 7.67
C VAL A 590 -2.39 16.01 7.24
N THR A 591 -2.35 17.35 7.29
CA THR A 591 -3.54 18.18 7.09
C THR A 591 -3.96 18.23 5.62
N PHE A 592 -3.02 18.17 4.69
CA PHE A 592 -3.33 18.18 3.25
C PHE A 592 -3.27 16.78 2.63
N THR A 593 -2.09 16.16 2.55
CA THR A 593 -1.88 14.95 1.74
C THR A 593 -2.64 13.73 2.27
N LEU A 594 -2.59 13.46 3.58
CA LEU A 594 -3.32 12.35 4.20
C LEU A 594 -4.83 12.54 4.08
N ASN A 595 -5.34 13.78 4.21
CA ASN A 595 -6.75 14.08 3.97
C ASN A 595 -7.17 13.84 2.51
N VAL A 596 -6.30 14.06 1.52
CA VAL A 596 -6.53 13.65 0.13
C VAL A 596 -6.61 12.12 -0.01
N VAL A 597 -5.75 11.36 0.69
CA VAL A 597 -5.80 9.88 0.73
C VAL A 597 -7.15 9.40 1.28
N VAL A 598 -7.58 9.95 2.41
CA VAL A 598 -8.85 9.59 3.06
C VAL A 598 -10.03 9.95 2.15
N ALA A 599 -10.01 11.15 1.55
CA ALA A 599 -11.05 11.59 0.63
C ALA A 599 -11.20 10.64 -0.58
N PHE A 600 -10.08 10.21 -1.17
CA PHE A 600 -10.10 9.23 -2.23
C PHE A 600 -10.63 7.89 -1.77
N PHE A 601 -10.14 7.37 -0.64
CA PHE A 601 -10.57 6.09 -0.10
C PHE A 601 -12.08 6.07 0.09
N VAL A 602 -12.65 7.09 0.73
CA VAL A 602 -14.09 7.24 0.94
C VAL A 602 -14.84 7.34 -0.39
N GLY A 603 -14.36 8.16 -1.34
CA GLY A 603 -14.99 8.32 -2.66
C GLY A 603 -14.99 7.03 -3.49
N ALA A 604 -13.86 6.30 -3.51
CA ALA A 604 -13.74 5.03 -4.20
C ALA A 604 -14.60 3.94 -3.54
N PHE A 605 -14.59 3.88 -2.21
CA PHE A 605 -15.35 2.91 -1.43
C PHE A 605 -16.85 3.08 -1.63
N THR A 606 -17.37 4.30 -1.47
CA THR A 606 -18.79 4.63 -1.69
C THR A 606 -19.23 4.29 -3.11
N THR A 607 -18.45 4.68 -4.12
CA THR A 607 -18.76 4.36 -5.54
C THR A 607 -18.87 2.86 -5.79
N GLN A 608 -17.99 2.04 -5.21
CA GLN A 608 -18.06 0.60 -5.41
C GLN A 608 -19.11 -0.09 -4.55
N LEU A 609 -19.42 0.46 -3.39
CA LEU A 609 -20.55 0.02 -2.58
C LEU A 609 -21.86 0.22 -3.36
N GLU A 610 -22.10 1.44 -3.88
CA GLU A 610 -23.26 1.77 -4.71
C GLU A 610 -23.34 0.87 -5.95
N LYS A 611 -22.21 0.63 -6.61
CA LYS A 611 -22.16 -0.29 -7.75
C LYS A 611 -22.54 -1.72 -7.36
N ALA A 612 -22.02 -2.22 -6.25
CA ALA A 612 -22.34 -3.57 -5.78
C ALA A 612 -23.81 -3.70 -5.33
N GLU A 613 -24.41 -2.62 -4.81
CA GLU A 613 -25.83 -2.55 -4.49
C GLU A 613 -26.71 -2.51 -5.75
N ASN A 614 -26.31 -1.74 -6.76
CA ASN A 614 -26.99 -1.71 -8.06
C ASN A 614 -26.91 -3.06 -8.79
N ASP A 615 -25.76 -3.72 -8.74
CA ASP A 615 -25.58 -5.07 -9.30
C ASP A 615 -26.41 -6.13 -8.54
N ARG A 616 -26.82 -5.85 -7.30
CA ARG A 616 -27.77 -6.69 -6.54
C ARG A 616 -29.22 -6.41 -6.93
N SER A 617 -29.60 -5.14 -7.10
CA SER A 617 -30.98 -4.76 -7.44
C SER A 617 -31.38 -5.20 -8.85
N MET A 618 -30.46 -5.17 -9.83
CA MET A 618 -30.72 -5.63 -11.20
C MET A 618 -30.98 -7.14 -11.34
N VAL A 619 -30.72 -7.95 -10.30
CA VAL A 619 -30.88 -9.40 -10.36
C VAL A 619 -32.23 -9.87 -9.80
N VAL A 620 -33.01 -9.00 -9.15
CA VAL A 620 -34.39 -9.33 -8.77
C VAL A 620 -35.23 -9.39 -10.05
N PRO A 621 -35.76 -10.54 -10.49
CA PRO A 621 -36.55 -10.58 -11.70
C PRO A 621 -37.93 -9.98 -11.43
N GLN A 622 -38.43 -9.17 -12.37
CA GLN A 622 -39.81 -8.68 -12.41
C GLN A 622 -40.88 -9.79 -12.53
N ASN A 623 -40.51 -11.08 -12.53
CA ASN A 623 -41.43 -12.20 -12.70
C ASN A 623 -41.90 -12.80 -11.36
N SER A 624 -42.47 -11.98 -10.47
CA SER A 624 -43.01 -12.42 -9.18
C SER A 624 -44.38 -13.11 -9.24
N LYS A 625 -44.93 -13.42 -10.42
CA LYS A 625 -46.31 -13.96 -10.55
C LYS A 625 -46.45 -15.49 -10.56
N TYR A 626 -45.37 -16.28 -10.61
CA TYR A 626 -45.50 -17.75 -10.81
C TYR A 626 -44.95 -18.64 -9.69
N ALA A 627 -44.41 -18.08 -8.60
CA ALA A 627 -43.72 -18.88 -7.56
C ALA A 627 -44.60 -19.29 -6.36
N VAL A 628 -45.90 -19.56 -6.56
CA VAL A 628 -46.85 -19.81 -5.44
C VAL A 628 -47.22 -21.30 -5.24
N LEU A 629 -46.84 -22.23 -6.13
CA LEU A 629 -47.49 -23.56 -6.15
C LEU A 629 -46.73 -24.77 -5.61
N THR A 630 -45.55 -24.65 -5.01
CA THR A 630 -44.80 -25.82 -4.50
C THR A 630 -44.36 -25.63 -3.05
N ARG A 631 -45.32 -25.72 -2.13
CA ARG A 631 -45.07 -25.74 -0.68
C ARG A 631 -45.71 -26.99 -0.05
N LYS A 632 -44.96 -28.10 0.05
CA LYS A 632 -45.21 -29.18 1.05
C LYS A 632 -44.11 -30.25 1.08
N LYS A 633 -43.26 -30.15 2.11
CA LYS A 633 -42.69 -31.20 2.99
C LYS A 633 -41.24 -30.83 3.38
N VAL A 634 -41.12 -30.28 4.58
CA VAL A 634 -39.86 -30.07 5.28
C VAL A 634 -39.59 -31.31 6.13
N GLY A 635 -38.48 -32.00 5.85
CA GLY A 635 -37.85 -32.96 6.73
C GLY A 635 -36.43 -32.46 7.01
N PHE A 636 -36.15 -32.23 8.28
CA PHE A 636 -34.93 -31.63 8.81
C PHE A 636 -33.74 -32.60 8.63
N SER A 637 -32.83 -32.30 7.70
CA SER A 637 -31.52 -32.97 7.62
C SER A 637 -30.41 -31.94 7.38
N LEU A 638 -29.37 -32.06 8.19
CA LEU A 638 -28.24 -31.14 8.30
C LEU A 638 -27.45 -31.09 6.98
N PHE A 639 -27.58 -30.00 6.21
CA PHE A 639 -26.92 -29.83 4.92
C PHE A 639 -25.58 -29.09 5.09
N MET A 640 -24.48 -29.83 5.02
CA MET A 640 -23.17 -29.26 4.68
C MET A 640 -22.73 -29.95 3.39
N GLY A 641 -23.04 -29.29 2.27
CA GLY A 641 -22.83 -29.78 0.90
C GLY A 641 -22.11 -28.73 0.06
N TYR A 642 -20.96 -29.12 -0.48
CA TYR A 642 -20.13 -28.42 -1.46
C TYR A 642 -20.91 -27.53 -2.44
N SER A 643 -20.58 -26.23 -2.39
CA SER A 643 -20.52 -25.25 -3.47
C SER A 643 -20.62 -25.82 -4.90
N ARG A 644 -21.85 -26.03 -5.38
CA ARG A 644 -22.20 -25.56 -6.72
C ARG A 644 -22.36 -24.05 -6.63
N THR A 645 -21.95 -23.34 -7.67
CA THR A 645 -22.18 -21.92 -7.88
C THR A 645 -23.65 -21.59 -7.61
N PHE A 646 -23.93 -21.19 -6.38
CA PHE A 646 -25.25 -20.74 -5.98
C PHE A 646 -25.52 -19.45 -6.76
N SER A 647 -26.39 -19.59 -7.75
CA SER A 647 -26.97 -18.51 -8.52
C SER A 647 -27.54 -17.48 -7.54
N LYS A 648 -27.53 -16.21 -7.96
CA LYS A 648 -27.95 -15.00 -7.22
C LYS A 648 -29.38 -15.02 -6.63
N TYR A 649 -30.08 -16.16 -6.68
CA TYR A 649 -31.48 -16.37 -6.35
C TYR A 649 -31.74 -16.98 -4.96
N ASP A 650 -30.86 -17.84 -4.43
CA ASP A 650 -31.20 -18.61 -3.23
C ASP A 650 -31.06 -17.83 -1.91
N LEU A 651 -30.42 -16.65 -1.93
CA LEU A 651 -30.29 -15.78 -0.76
C LEU A 651 -31.58 -14.97 -0.45
N TYR A 652 -32.48 -14.83 -1.44
CA TYR A 652 -33.73 -14.07 -1.26
C TYR A 652 -34.81 -14.91 -0.56
N GLU A 653 -34.76 -16.24 -0.67
CA GLU A 653 -35.74 -17.12 -0.03
C GLU A 653 -35.52 -17.24 1.49
N GLU A 654 -34.29 -17.06 1.98
CA GLU A 654 -33.96 -17.21 3.41
C GLU A 654 -34.32 -15.96 4.24
N ILE A 655 -34.37 -14.79 3.60
CA ILE A 655 -34.75 -13.51 4.24
C ILE A 655 -36.28 -13.31 4.24
N VAL A 656 -37.02 -13.97 3.35
CA VAL A 656 -38.49 -13.89 3.31
C VAL A 656 -39.15 -15.01 4.12
N LYS A 657 -38.40 -16.04 4.54
CA LYS A 657 -38.88 -17.15 5.39
C LYS A 657 -38.53 -17.03 6.89
N ARG A 658 -37.68 -16.09 7.29
CA ARG A 658 -37.56 -15.61 8.68
C ARG A 658 -38.33 -14.31 8.83
#